data_AF-A6WCH6-F1
#
_entry.id   AF-A6WCH6-F1
#
_cell.length_a   1.000
_cell.length_b   1.000
_cell.length_c   1.000
_cell.angle_alpha   90.00
_cell.angle_beta   90.00
_cell.angle_gamma   90.00
#
_symmetry.space_group_name_H-M   'P 1'
#
loop_
_entity.id
_entity.type
_entity.pdbx_description
1 polymer ?
#
loop_
_entity_poly.entity_id
_entity_poly.type
_entity_poly.pdbx_seq_one_letter_code
_entity_poly.pdbx_strand_id
1 'polypeptide(L)'
;MSNDRPPAPSGPPRVRRGAPIRRPRPGRTLAALVLVVVALFAAVGAGSIWSTAKWSPGLALDLEGGTQVVLTPRATAGGTVPPEQVQRAADIIRQRVDATGLSETEVQVQGGQNISVSIPGQATREQLDLISQSAQLRMRVVLYAEPVTPPAAPTPTDGASAAPTDGATPTDGATATPTDGATPTDGATPTDGATPTDGATASPTQSADGAAAPAALQAAGTATTAPAEPAPAEPAPAEPAPATTPPSLAELATPAATPGPGQPTGTSSPAPTDASDQSWLSTPDLAAVYANLDCSDPAQRSGGVVDDPARPLVTCSQDGLTKYVLGPAELEGTDLTSAVSAQATNSQGFNTGAWVVRLKFNGPGADAFSALTTRISTLEPPRNQFAAVLDGLVVTAPSVDQRFGADVDIEGDFTRESAEALAQQLQFGALPVSFTVQTEDQVSATLGSEQLRNGLIAGIVGLVLVVAYSLVQYRALGLVTIGSLLLAAALNYGVLLLLSWLQGFRLSLAGIAGLIVAIGVTADSFILFFERVRDEIRDGRILSSAVEAGWHRARRTILVSDAVSLLSAVVLYVLAVGNVRGFAYTLGITTIIDVLIVVLFTHPVVALLARTKFFGGGHKWSGFDPEHLGSVVARHALHRGERRPTVAELRAAEREKARSAAGAGGGQDEADRTTGRDEDGAGS
;
A
#
# COMPACT_ATOMS: atom_id res chain seq x y z
N MET A 1 11.75 72.08 -45.80
CA MET A 1 10.33 72.39 -45.51
C MET A 1 9.56 71.08 -45.58
N SER A 2 9.01 70.64 -44.45
CA SER A 2 8.04 69.54 -44.22
C SER A 2 8.46 68.76 -42.99
N ASN A 3 7.62 68.45 -42.01
CA ASN A 3 6.28 68.91 -41.66
C ASN A 3 6.11 68.39 -40.22
N ASP A 4 6.18 69.28 -39.22
CA ASP A 4 5.92 68.93 -37.82
C ASP A 4 4.42 68.64 -37.64
N ARG A 5 4.07 67.39 -37.31
CA ARG A 5 2.76 67.05 -36.73
C ARG A 5 2.96 66.47 -35.33
N PRO A 6 2.27 66.99 -34.30
CA PRO A 6 2.36 66.47 -32.94
C PRO A 6 1.65 65.11 -32.78
N PRO A 7 2.05 64.27 -31.81
CA PRO A 7 1.42 62.99 -31.55
C PRO A 7 0.00 63.15 -30.97
N ALA A 8 -0.92 62.28 -31.41
CA ALA A 8 -2.30 62.23 -30.95
C ALA A 8 -2.42 61.86 -29.46
N PRO A 9 -3.40 62.40 -28.71
CA PRO A 9 -3.58 62.08 -27.30
C PRO A 9 -4.07 60.64 -27.11
N SER A 10 -3.44 59.93 -26.17
CA SER A 10 -3.85 58.61 -25.69
C SER A 10 -5.27 58.67 -25.09
N GLY A 11 -6.21 57.92 -25.67
CA GLY A 11 -7.55 57.78 -25.12
C GLY A 11 -7.58 57.12 -23.73
N PRO A 12 -8.63 57.34 -22.92
CA PRO A 12 -8.72 56.83 -21.56
C PRO A 12 -8.82 55.29 -21.53
N PRO A 13 -8.32 54.64 -20.47
CA PRO A 13 -8.35 53.19 -20.34
C PRO A 13 -9.81 52.69 -20.31
N ARG A 14 -10.13 51.72 -21.17
CA ARG A 14 -11.44 51.06 -21.20
C ARG A 14 -11.71 50.40 -19.84
N VAL A 15 -12.63 50.97 -19.07
CA VAL A 15 -13.15 50.34 -17.85
C VAL A 15 -13.98 49.12 -18.25
N ARG A 16 -13.41 47.93 -18.06
CA ARG A 16 -14.13 46.65 -18.20
C ARG A 16 -15.31 46.67 -17.23
N ARG A 17 -16.54 46.64 -17.75
CA ARG A 17 -17.77 46.48 -16.94
C ARG A 17 -17.60 45.25 -16.04
N GLY A 18 -17.56 45.47 -14.72
CA GLY A 18 -17.46 44.41 -13.73
C GLY A 18 -18.66 43.46 -13.86
N ALA A 19 -18.39 42.15 -13.78
CA ALA A 19 -19.42 41.11 -13.75
C ALA A 19 -20.44 41.39 -12.63
N PRO A 20 -21.73 41.02 -12.81
CA PRO A 20 -22.75 41.24 -11.79
C PRO A 20 -22.34 40.55 -10.48
N ILE A 21 -22.23 41.33 -9.39
CA ILE A 21 -21.88 40.82 -8.06
C ILE A 21 -22.98 39.85 -7.62
N ARG A 22 -22.74 38.53 -7.77
CA ARG A 22 -23.62 37.49 -7.24
C ARG A 22 -23.66 37.66 -5.72
N ARG A 23 -24.82 38.04 -5.19
CA ARG A 23 -25.02 38.12 -3.73
C ARG A 23 -24.80 36.72 -3.12
N PRO A 24 -23.87 36.54 -2.16
CA PRO A 24 -23.63 35.25 -1.54
C PRO A 24 -24.91 34.79 -0.82
N ARG A 25 -25.34 33.56 -1.14
CA ARG A 25 -26.51 32.89 -0.55
C ARG A 25 -26.01 31.79 0.40
N PRO A 26 -25.63 32.12 1.65
CA PRO A 26 -24.97 31.17 2.56
C PRO A 26 -25.82 29.93 2.88
N GLY A 27 -27.16 30.03 2.83
CA GLY A 27 -28.03 28.87 3.02
C GLY A 27 -27.89 27.81 1.91
N ARG A 28 -27.58 28.20 0.67
CA ARG A 28 -27.43 27.25 -0.44
C ARG A 28 -26.13 26.47 -0.36
N THR A 29 -25.05 27.10 0.07
CA THR A 29 -23.75 26.43 0.24
C THR A 29 -23.81 25.43 1.39
N LEU A 30 -24.47 25.78 2.50
CA LEU A 30 -24.70 24.85 3.60
C LEU A 30 -25.60 23.66 3.20
N ALA A 31 -26.66 23.90 2.43
CA ALA A 31 -27.50 22.82 1.90
C ALA A 31 -26.72 21.89 0.96
N ALA A 32 -25.85 22.44 0.11
CA ALA A 32 -24.97 21.66 -0.75
C ALA A 32 -24.00 20.80 0.08
N LEU A 33 -23.44 21.33 1.16
CA LEU A 33 -22.56 20.58 2.04
C LEU A 33 -23.27 19.44 2.76
N VAL A 34 -24.48 19.68 3.28
CA VAL A 34 -25.31 18.62 3.89
C VAL A 34 -25.61 17.54 2.86
N LEU A 35 -25.91 17.90 1.61
CA LEU A 35 -26.11 16.93 0.54
C LEU A 35 -24.85 16.10 0.28
N VAL A 36 -23.66 16.71 0.25
CA VAL A 36 -22.39 15.99 0.09
C VAL A 36 -22.16 15.00 1.23
N VAL A 37 -22.36 15.42 2.48
CA VAL A 37 -22.22 14.56 3.66
C VAL A 37 -23.21 13.39 3.60
N VAL A 38 -24.48 13.67 3.33
CA VAL A 38 -25.53 12.63 3.23
C VAL A 38 -25.22 11.67 2.09
N ALA A 39 -24.81 12.17 0.92
CA ALA A 39 -24.44 11.32 -0.21
C ALA A 39 -23.25 10.40 0.11
N LEU A 40 -22.24 10.90 0.81
CA LEU A 40 -21.07 10.14 1.23
C LEU A 40 -21.47 8.97 2.15
N PHE A 41 -22.20 9.25 3.23
CA PHE A 41 -22.62 8.20 4.17
C PHE A 41 -23.69 7.28 3.59
N ALA A 42 -24.56 7.77 2.71
CA ALA A 42 -25.53 6.94 2.00
C ALA A 42 -24.84 5.97 1.03
N ALA A 43 -23.76 6.38 0.35
CA ALA A 43 -22.98 5.51 -0.52
C ALA A 43 -22.32 4.35 0.27
N VAL A 44 -21.74 4.66 1.44
CA VAL A 44 -21.17 3.63 2.33
C VAL A 44 -22.27 2.73 2.90
N GLY A 45 -23.38 3.31 3.35
CA GLY A 45 -24.52 2.55 3.87
C GLY A 45 -25.13 1.61 2.83
N ALA A 46 -25.32 2.10 1.61
CA ALA A 46 -25.70 1.30 0.44
C ALA A 46 -24.72 0.15 0.20
N GLY A 47 -23.42 0.47 0.18
CA GLY A 47 -22.35 -0.53 0.05
C GLY A 47 -22.36 -1.57 1.16
N SER A 48 -22.77 -1.22 2.39
CA SER A 48 -22.84 -2.18 3.50
C SER A 48 -24.02 -3.15 3.44
N ILE A 49 -25.09 -2.77 2.72
CA ILE A 49 -26.29 -3.59 2.55
C ILE A 49 -26.18 -4.47 1.29
N TRP A 50 -25.60 -3.93 0.22
CA TRP A 50 -25.55 -4.58 -1.10
C TRP A 50 -24.17 -5.10 -1.51
N SER A 51 -23.13 -4.83 -0.73
CA SER A 51 -21.73 -5.18 -1.02
C SER A 51 -20.97 -5.49 0.28
N THR A 52 -19.64 -5.54 0.20
CA THR A 52 -18.73 -5.89 1.30
C THR A 52 -18.26 -4.67 2.11
N ALA A 53 -18.92 -3.51 2.01
CA ALA A 53 -18.49 -2.31 2.70
C ALA A 53 -18.68 -2.45 4.23
N LYS A 54 -17.66 -2.10 5.01
CA LYS A 54 -17.67 -2.12 6.48
C LYS A 54 -17.84 -0.70 7.03
N TRP A 55 -18.46 -0.57 8.21
CA TRP A 55 -18.60 0.73 8.93
C TRP A 55 -17.36 1.14 9.72
N SER A 56 -16.32 0.31 9.68
CA SER A 56 -14.98 0.58 10.16
C SER A 56 -14.02 0.58 8.98
N PRO A 57 -13.09 1.54 8.87
CA PRO A 57 -12.04 1.46 7.87
C PRO A 57 -11.16 0.25 8.16
N GLY A 58 -10.68 -0.44 7.12
CA GLY A 58 -9.65 -1.46 7.30
C GLY A 58 -8.40 -0.86 7.91
N LEU A 59 -7.71 -1.59 8.78
CA LEU A 59 -6.46 -1.14 9.40
C LEU A 59 -5.30 -1.83 8.67
N ALA A 60 -4.16 -1.16 8.59
CA ALA A 60 -2.98 -1.74 7.98
C ALA A 60 -2.25 -2.69 8.95
N LEU A 61 -1.29 -3.45 8.42
CA LEU A 61 -0.56 -4.47 9.15
C LEU A 61 0.16 -3.94 10.40
N ASP A 62 0.59 -2.69 10.37
CA ASP A 62 1.23 -2.03 11.51
C ASP A 62 0.28 -1.81 12.70
N LEU A 63 -1.04 -1.91 12.48
CA LEU A 63 -2.07 -1.81 13.50
C LEU A 63 -2.74 -3.15 13.81
N GLU A 64 -2.97 -4.00 12.80
CA GLU A 64 -3.60 -5.33 12.96
C GLU A 64 -2.60 -6.45 13.31
N GLY A 65 -1.31 -6.26 12.98
CA GLY A 65 -0.27 -7.27 13.09
C GLY A 65 -0.27 -8.27 11.93
N GLY A 66 0.93 -8.68 11.52
CA GLY A 66 1.16 -9.80 10.62
C GLY A 66 2.47 -9.71 9.84
N THR A 67 2.51 -10.30 8.64
CA THR A 67 3.71 -10.43 7.80
C THR A 67 3.52 -9.66 6.49
N GLN A 68 4.42 -8.74 6.18
CA GLN A 68 4.46 -8.02 4.90
C GLN A 68 5.66 -8.47 4.09
N VAL A 69 5.43 -8.84 2.83
CA VAL A 69 6.45 -9.27 1.89
C VAL A 69 6.43 -8.36 0.67
N VAL A 70 7.58 -7.78 0.33
CA VAL A 70 7.76 -6.98 -0.89
C VAL A 70 8.50 -7.83 -1.93
N LEU A 71 7.80 -8.14 -3.01
CA LEU A 71 8.28 -8.91 -4.15
C LEU A 71 8.75 -7.96 -5.27
N THR A 72 10.00 -8.08 -5.67
CA THR A 72 10.60 -7.34 -6.78
C THR A 72 10.80 -8.27 -7.99
N PRO A 73 10.29 -7.92 -9.19
CA PRO A 73 10.40 -8.78 -10.36
C PRO A 73 11.86 -8.88 -10.83
N ARG A 74 12.28 -10.09 -11.20
CA ARG A 74 13.56 -10.35 -11.88
C ARG A 74 13.34 -10.32 -13.39
N ALA A 75 14.18 -9.55 -14.08
CA ALA A 75 14.20 -9.52 -15.53
C ALA A 75 15.15 -10.58 -16.09
N THR A 76 14.69 -11.41 -17.01
CA THR A 76 15.47 -12.53 -17.60
C THR A 76 16.59 -12.07 -18.54
N ALA A 77 16.65 -10.78 -18.91
CA ALA A 77 17.63 -10.25 -19.87
C ALA A 77 17.97 -8.75 -19.66
N GLY A 78 18.06 -8.28 -18.40
CA GLY A 78 18.51 -6.90 -18.09
C GLY A 78 17.57 -5.76 -18.54
N GLY A 79 16.36 -6.07 -19.01
CA GLY A 79 15.33 -5.10 -19.37
C GLY A 79 14.39 -4.75 -18.20
N THR A 80 13.62 -3.67 -18.32
CA THR A 80 12.55 -3.34 -17.36
C THR A 80 11.30 -4.19 -17.63
N VAL A 81 10.72 -4.81 -16.60
CA VAL A 81 9.46 -5.55 -16.72
C VAL A 81 8.31 -4.57 -16.98
N PRO A 82 7.49 -4.77 -18.04
CA PRO A 82 6.38 -3.88 -18.33
C PRO A 82 5.31 -3.94 -17.23
N PRO A 83 4.68 -2.81 -16.87
CA PRO A 83 3.72 -2.73 -15.75
C PRO A 83 2.51 -3.64 -15.93
N GLU A 84 2.12 -3.97 -17.17
CA GLU A 84 1.05 -4.93 -17.47
C GLU A 84 1.38 -6.34 -17.00
N GLN A 85 2.65 -6.77 -17.07
CA GLN A 85 3.08 -8.07 -16.57
C GLN A 85 3.10 -8.10 -15.04
N VAL A 86 3.50 -7.00 -14.40
CA VAL A 86 3.45 -6.86 -12.94
C VAL A 86 2.00 -6.90 -12.45
N GLN A 87 1.07 -6.25 -13.15
CA GLN A 87 -0.35 -6.30 -12.82
C GLN A 87 -0.92 -7.72 -12.97
N ARG A 88 -0.59 -8.40 -14.07
CA ARG A 88 -1.01 -9.78 -14.29
C ARG A 88 -0.44 -10.74 -13.25
N ALA A 89 0.83 -10.55 -12.87
CA ALA A 89 1.44 -11.30 -11.77
C ALA A 89 0.73 -11.04 -10.44
N ALA A 90 0.37 -9.78 -10.14
CA ALA A 90 -0.40 -9.45 -8.94
C ALA A 90 -1.79 -10.09 -8.94
N ASP A 91 -2.46 -10.18 -10.09
CA ASP A 91 -3.74 -10.87 -10.23
C ASP A 91 -3.61 -12.38 -9.95
N ILE A 92 -2.55 -13.02 -10.45
CA ILE A 92 -2.26 -14.45 -10.18
C ILE A 92 -1.93 -14.65 -8.69
N ILE A 93 -1.10 -13.78 -8.11
CA ILE A 93 -0.77 -13.85 -6.68
C ILE A 93 -2.05 -13.70 -5.84
N ARG A 94 -2.98 -12.79 -6.18
CA ARG A 94 -4.28 -12.71 -5.48
C ARG A 94 -5.04 -14.03 -5.52
N GLN A 95 -5.17 -14.63 -6.70
CA GLN A 95 -5.87 -15.91 -6.86
C GLN A 95 -5.21 -17.03 -6.05
N ARG A 96 -3.88 -17.10 -6.01
CA ARG A 96 -3.15 -18.09 -5.20
C ARG A 96 -3.39 -17.89 -3.71
N VAL A 97 -3.29 -16.65 -3.25
CA VAL A 97 -3.49 -16.35 -1.84
C VAL A 97 -4.94 -16.66 -1.42
N ASP A 98 -5.92 -16.30 -2.25
CA ASP A 98 -7.33 -16.62 -2.03
C ASP A 98 -7.55 -18.15 -1.96
N ALA A 99 -6.86 -18.91 -2.82
CA ALA A 99 -6.97 -20.38 -2.87
C ALA A 99 -6.30 -21.09 -1.68
N THR A 100 -5.22 -20.52 -1.14
CA THR A 100 -4.57 -21.06 0.07
C THR A 100 -5.41 -20.86 1.34
N GLY A 101 -6.56 -20.18 1.24
CA GLY A 101 -7.44 -19.91 2.38
C GLY A 101 -6.89 -18.87 3.35
N LEU A 102 -5.80 -18.18 2.98
CA LEU A 102 -5.27 -17.05 3.73
C LEU A 102 -6.30 -15.92 3.69
N SER A 103 -7.00 -15.74 4.80
CA SER A 103 -8.09 -14.77 4.89
C SER A 103 -7.51 -13.35 5.03
N GLU A 104 -8.17 -12.36 4.42
CA GLU A 104 -7.87 -10.93 4.62
C GLU A 104 -6.46 -10.49 4.16
N THR A 105 -5.82 -11.27 3.29
CA THR A 105 -4.55 -10.91 2.64
C THR A 105 -4.74 -9.86 1.56
N GLU A 106 -3.80 -8.94 1.47
CA GLU A 106 -3.83 -7.85 0.49
C GLU A 106 -2.63 -7.93 -0.45
N VAL A 107 -2.89 -7.85 -1.76
CA VAL A 107 -1.85 -7.84 -2.79
C VAL A 107 -1.96 -6.55 -3.61
N GLN A 108 -1.01 -5.65 -3.42
CA GLN A 108 -0.94 -4.36 -4.13
C GLN A 108 0.32 -4.22 -4.97
N VAL A 109 0.18 -3.62 -6.15
CA VAL A 109 1.32 -3.21 -6.97
C VAL A 109 1.88 -1.89 -6.42
N GLN A 110 3.12 -1.92 -5.94
CA GLN A 110 3.84 -0.78 -5.40
C GLN A 110 4.72 -0.13 -6.47
N GLY A 111 4.55 1.18 -6.69
CA GLY A 111 5.38 1.97 -7.61
C GLY A 111 5.33 1.53 -9.08
N GLY A 112 4.38 0.66 -9.46
CA GLY A 112 4.29 0.06 -10.79
C GLY A 112 5.35 -1.00 -11.09
N GLN A 113 6.19 -1.37 -10.10
CA GLN A 113 7.32 -2.27 -10.28
C GLN A 113 7.31 -3.42 -9.28
N ASN A 114 7.00 -3.16 -8.02
CA ASN A 114 7.03 -4.17 -6.96
C ASN A 114 5.60 -4.64 -6.63
N ILE A 115 5.49 -5.79 -5.99
CA ILE A 115 4.22 -6.31 -5.47
C ILE A 115 4.38 -6.47 -3.97
N SER A 116 3.54 -5.81 -3.17
CA SER A 116 3.48 -6.07 -1.74
C SER A 116 2.33 -6.99 -1.40
N VAL A 117 2.64 -8.07 -0.70
CA VAL A 117 1.69 -9.00 -0.14
C VAL A 117 1.67 -8.79 1.37
N SER A 118 0.52 -8.43 1.93
CA SER A 118 0.32 -8.29 3.37
C SER A 118 -0.55 -9.43 3.86
N ILE A 119 -0.03 -10.22 4.79
CA ILE A 119 -0.68 -11.41 5.33
C ILE A 119 -0.94 -11.16 6.82
N PRO A 120 -2.20 -11.18 7.28
CA PRO A 120 -2.49 -11.04 8.70
C PRO A 120 -1.91 -12.22 9.49
N GLY A 121 -1.29 -11.93 10.64
CA GLY A 121 -0.61 -12.94 11.45
C GLY A 121 0.74 -13.41 10.88
N GLN A 122 1.21 -14.58 11.33
CA GLN A 122 2.49 -15.14 10.92
C GLN A 122 2.30 -16.07 9.73
N ALA A 123 2.86 -15.70 8.57
CA ALA A 123 2.94 -16.61 7.43
C ALA A 123 4.01 -17.67 7.70
N THR A 124 3.73 -18.94 7.41
CA THR A 124 4.78 -19.98 7.43
C THR A 124 5.64 -19.88 6.18
N ARG A 125 6.86 -20.43 6.22
CA ARG A 125 7.77 -20.42 5.05
C ARG A 125 7.14 -21.10 3.84
N GLU A 126 6.40 -22.18 4.06
CA GLU A 126 5.70 -22.92 3.01
C GLU A 126 4.64 -22.04 2.31
N GLN A 127 3.91 -21.22 3.08
CA GLN A 127 2.93 -20.27 2.53
C GLN A 127 3.61 -19.15 1.74
N LEU A 128 4.75 -18.65 2.21
CA LEU A 128 5.54 -17.65 1.52
C LEU A 128 6.14 -18.17 0.21
N ASP A 129 6.58 -19.43 0.20
CA ASP A 129 7.11 -20.09 -0.99
C ASP A 129 6.02 -20.28 -2.06
N LEU A 130 4.80 -20.68 -1.66
CA LEU A 130 3.66 -20.80 -2.58
C LEU A 130 3.28 -19.46 -3.26
N ILE A 131 3.49 -18.34 -2.54
CA ILE A 131 3.17 -16.99 -3.01
C ILE A 131 4.30 -16.43 -3.90
N SER A 132 5.56 -16.73 -3.59
CA SER A 132 6.73 -16.14 -4.25
C SER A 132 7.25 -16.92 -5.45
N GLN A 133 6.98 -18.23 -5.54
CA GLN A 133 7.46 -19.07 -6.64
C GLN A 133 6.74 -18.79 -7.97
N SER A 134 7.45 -18.86 -9.09
CA SER A 134 6.86 -18.64 -10.42
C SER A 134 5.89 -19.75 -10.83
N ALA A 135 6.04 -20.98 -10.34
CA ALA A 135 5.24 -22.15 -10.70
C ALA A 135 5.26 -22.45 -12.22
N GLN A 136 6.39 -22.27 -12.87
CA GLN A 136 6.53 -22.55 -14.29
C GLN A 136 6.63 -24.05 -14.52
N LEU A 137 5.52 -24.67 -14.92
CA LEU A 137 5.49 -26.05 -15.38
C LEU A 137 5.97 -26.13 -16.82
N ARG A 138 7.00 -26.94 -17.03
CA ARG A 138 7.48 -27.35 -18.35
C ARG A 138 7.67 -28.83 -18.39
N MET A 139 7.43 -29.35 -19.57
CA MET A 139 7.28 -30.76 -19.80
C MET A 139 8.28 -31.14 -20.88
N ARG A 140 9.29 -31.94 -20.49
CA ARG A 140 10.49 -32.18 -21.28
C ARG A 140 10.80 -33.67 -21.34
N VAL A 141 11.33 -34.15 -22.47
CA VAL A 141 11.81 -35.53 -22.59
C VAL A 141 13.14 -35.67 -21.85
N VAL A 142 13.33 -36.79 -21.15
CA VAL A 142 14.60 -37.11 -20.51
C VAL A 142 15.57 -37.66 -21.56
N LEU A 143 16.69 -36.97 -21.78
CA LEU A 143 17.73 -37.43 -22.69
C LEU A 143 18.76 -38.30 -21.96
N TYR A 144 19.06 -37.93 -20.72
CA TYR A 144 20.01 -38.62 -19.85
C TYR A 144 19.60 -38.45 -18.39
N ALA A 145 19.82 -39.47 -17.57
CA ALA A 145 19.58 -39.43 -16.13
C ALA A 145 20.65 -40.24 -15.41
N GLU A 146 21.18 -39.70 -14.31
CA GLU A 146 22.17 -40.36 -13.48
C GLU A 146 21.76 -40.25 -12.00
N PRO A 147 21.68 -41.36 -11.25
CA PRO A 147 21.42 -41.31 -9.82
C PRO A 147 22.61 -40.66 -9.10
N VAL A 148 22.32 -39.71 -8.25
CA VAL A 148 23.30 -39.05 -7.40
C VAL A 148 23.52 -39.95 -6.19
N THR A 149 24.74 -40.44 -6.03
CA THR A 149 25.10 -41.19 -4.81
C THR A 149 25.34 -40.16 -3.71
N PRO A 150 24.53 -40.11 -2.64
CA PRO A 150 24.79 -39.19 -1.54
C PRO A 150 26.18 -39.48 -0.98
N PRO A 151 26.97 -38.46 -0.60
CA PRO A 151 28.21 -38.71 0.13
C PRO A 151 27.87 -39.54 1.37
N ALA A 152 28.61 -40.62 1.60
CA ALA A 152 28.42 -41.48 2.75
C ALA A 152 28.37 -40.62 4.01
N ALA A 153 27.29 -40.76 4.80
CA ALA A 153 27.15 -40.05 6.07
C ALA A 153 28.47 -40.23 6.87
N PRO A 154 29.04 -39.16 7.44
CA PRO A 154 30.25 -39.30 8.23
C PRO A 154 29.97 -40.30 9.33
N THR A 155 30.68 -41.43 9.29
CA THR A 155 30.69 -42.38 10.40
C THR A 155 31.08 -41.57 11.63
N PRO A 156 30.30 -41.62 12.74
CA PRO A 156 30.71 -40.96 13.96
C PRO A 156 32.12 -41.46 14.27
N THR A 157 33.09 -40.56 14.20
CA THR A 157 34.41 -40.86 14.72
C THR A 157 34.21 -40.91 16.23
N ASP A 158 34.18 -42.12 16.78
CA ASP A 158 34.13 -42.35 18.21
C ASP A 158 35.24 -41.52 18.87
N GLY A 159 34.82 -40.40 19.45
CA GLY A 159 35.64 -39.61 20.35
C GLY A 159 35.99 -40.50 21.52
N ALA A 160 37.30 -40.61 21.78
CA ALA A 160 37.89 -41.37 22.86
C ALA A 160 37.04 -41.37 24.14
N SER A 161 36.57 -42.57 24.50
CA SER A 161 35.98 -42.89 25.79
C SER A 161 36.98 -42.57 26.91
N ALA A 162 36.69 -41.53 27.68
CA ALA A 162 37.28 -41.36 29.00
C ALA A 162 36.61 -42.38 29.94
N ALA A 163 37.42 -43.30 30.45
CA ALA A 163 37.02 -44.35 31.37
C ALA A 163 36.36 -43.81 32.65
N PRO A 164 35.25 -44.39 33.12
CA PRO A 164 34.85 -44.32 34.51
C PRO A 164 35.44 -45.51 35.26
N THR A 165 36.28 -45.24 36.27
CA THR A 165 36.73 -46.23 37.26
C THR A 165 35.61 -46.56 38.23
N ASP A 166 35.18 -47.82 38.17
CA ASP A 166 34.79 -48.78 39.21
C ASP A 166 34.14 -48.32 40.52
N GLY A 167 33.01 -48.98 40.82
CA GLY A 167 32.33 -49.04 42.12
C GLY A 167 31.15 -50.01 42.11
N ALA A 168 31.45 -51.31 41.98
CA ALA A 168 30.60 -52.51 42.12
C ALA A 168 29.72 -52.55 43.40
N THR A 169 28.60 -53.28 43.59
CA THR A 169 27.68 -54.22 42.87
C THR A 169 26.48 -54.54 43.84
N PRO A 170 25.69 -55.64 43.72
CA PRO A 170 24.38 -55.87 43.06
C PRO A 170 23.21 -56.12 44.09
N THR A 171 21.93 -56.38 43.79
CA THR A 171 21.29 -57.53 43.11
C THR A 171 19.76 -57.36 43.26
N ASP A 172 18.95 -57.52 42.22
CA ASP A 172 17.87 -58.54 42.01
C ASP A 172 16.60 -57.75 41.64
N GLY A 173 15.68 -58.13 40.76
CA GLY A 173 15.49 -59.28 39.89
C GLY A 173 14.07 -59.18 39.28
N ALA A 174 13.95 -59.55 38.00
CA ALA A 174 12.79 -60.09 37.29
C ALA A 174 11.45 -59.32 37.12
N THR A 175 11.20 -58.93 35.85
CA THR A 175 10.14 -59.43 34.94
C THR A 175 8.67 -59.52 35.40
N ALA A 176 7.75 -58.81 34.71
CA ALA A 176 6.63 -59.39 33.94
C ALA A 176 5.74 -58.33 33.24
N THR A 177 5.31 -58.69 32.04
CA THR A 177 4.42 -58.05 31.06
C THR A 177 2.91 -58.04 31.45
N PRO A 178 2.03 -57.35 30.70
CA PRO A 178 0.74 -56.79 31.15
C PRO A 178 -0.47 -57.72 30.92
N THR A 179 -1.70 -57.31 31.28
CA THR A 179 -2.97 -57.44 30.49
C THR A 179 -4.24 -57.03 31.30
N ASP A 180 -5.14 -56.30 30.61
CA ASP A 180 -6.60 -56.09 30.71
C ASP A 180 -7.35 -55.64 31.98
N GLY A 181 -8.19 -54.60 31.76
CA GLY A 181 -9.64 -54.85 31.63
C GLY A 181 -10.60 -54.14 32.61
N ALA A 182 -11.56 -53.42 32.02
CA ALA A 182 -12.93 -53.12 32.48
C ALA A 182 -13.26 -51.77 33.20
N THR A 183 -13.99 -50.92 32.45
CA THR A 183 -15.11 -50.03 32.88
C THR A 183 -16.25 -50.82 33.56
N PRO A 184 -17.19 -50.24 34.37
CA PRO A 184 -17.97 -49.05 33.99
C PRO A 184 -18.58 -48.12 35.10
N THR A 185 -19.06 -46.95 34.62
CA THR A 185 -20.27 -46.14 34.98
C THR A 185 -20.50 -45.45 36.34
N ASP A 186 -21.19 -44.29 36.17
CA ASP A 186 -21.98 -43.44 37.08
C ASP A 186 -21.19 -42.54 38.04
N GLY A 187 -21.41 -41.23 38.16
CA GLY A 187 -22.56 -40.39 37.83
C GLY A 187 -22.83 -39.49 39.05
N ALA A 188 -22.79 -38.16 38.87
CA ALA A 188 -23.50 -37.12 39.64
C ALA A 188 -22.68 -35.82 39.81
N THR A 189 -23.28 -34.74 39.31
CA THR A 189 -23.16 -33.33 39.74
C THR A 189 -23.51 -33.18 41.24
N PRO A 190 -23.05 -32.10 41.91
CA PRO A 190 -23.96 -30.96 42.08
C PRO A 190 -23.31 -29.57 41.99
N THR A 191 -24.23 -28.64 41.70
CA THR A 191 -24.22 -27.17 41.72
C THR A 191 -24.15 -26.56 43.12
N ASP A 192 -24.07 -25.22 43.11
CA ASP A 192 -24.21 -24.21 44.18
C ASP A 192 -22.85 -23.76 44.78
N GLY A 193 -22.46 -22.49 44.78
CA GLY A 193 -23.22 -21.24 44.75
C GLY A 193 -23.09 -20.55 46.11
N ALA A 194 -22.21 -19.54 46.23
CA ALA A 194 -22.36 -18.38 47.12
C ALA A 194 -21.08 -17.53 47.19
N THR A 195 -21.25 -16.25 46.87
CA THR A 195 -20.48 -15.09 47.35
C THR A 195 -20.48 -15.02 48.88
N PRO A 196 -19.50 -14.31 49.48
CA PRO A 196 -19.90 -13.15 50.27
C PRO A 196 -19.02 -11.91 50.07
N THR A 197 -19.67 -10.77 50.26
CA THR A 197 -19.15 -9.40 50.29
C THR A 197 -18.74 -8.99 51.71
N ASP A 198 -17.86 -7.97 51.76
CA ASP A 198 -17.62 -6.97 52.80
C ASP A 198 -16.72 -7.26 54.03
N GLY A 199 -15.79 -6.32 54.27
CA GLY A 199 -15.42 -5.93 55.65
C GLY A 199 -13.94 -5.69 55.97
N ALA A 200 -13.39 -4.54 55.52
CA ALA A 200 -12.39 -3.66 56.17
C ALA A 200 -11.37 -4.19 57.22
N THR A 201 -10.08 -3.87 57.03
CA THR A 201 -9.27 -2.91 57.84
C THR A 201 -7.77 -3.22 57.76
N ALA A 202 -6.97 -2.23 57.31
CA ALA A 202 -5.68 -1.77 57.84
C ALA A 202 -4.67 -1.39 56.74
N SER A 203 -4.40 -0.08 56.62
CA SER A 203 -3.18 0.48 56.03
C SER A 203 -1.95 0.17 56.90
N PRO A 204 -0.74 0.47 56.38
CA PRO A 204 -0.17 1.76 56.75
C PRO A 204 0.31 2.60 55.56
N THR A 205 0.21 3.89 55.82
CA THR A 205 0.58 5.07 55.05
C THR A 205 2.05 5.43 55.26
N GLN A 206 2.75 5.86 54.20
CA GLN A 206 3.58 7.08 54.11
C GLN A 206 3.96 7.24 52.62
N SER A 207 3.33 8.16 51.87
CA SER A 207 3.58 9.62 51.79
C SER A 207 4.96 9.96 51.23
N ALA A 208 5.18 10.94 50.34
CA ALA A 208 4.43 11.71 49.35
C ALA A 208 5.42 12.76 48.80
N ASP A 209 4.98 13.46 47.75
CA ASP A 209 5.51 14.70 47.16
C ASP A 209 6.56 14.55 46.04
N GLY A 210 6.42 15.17 44.87
CA GLY A 210 5.42 16.14 44.42
C GLY A 210 5.66 16.50 42.95
N ALA A 211 4.57 16.90 42.28
CA ALA A 211 4.46 17.25 40.88
C ALA A 211 5.22 18.53 40.47
N ALA A 212 5.66 18.59 39.20
CA ALA A 212 5.42 19.74 38.30
C ALA A 212 6.05 19.51 36.91
N ALA A 213 5.24 19.63 35.87
CA ALA A 213 5.59 20.21 34.57
C ALA A 213 4.66 21.44 34.38
N PRO A 214 4.73 22.29 33.32
CA PRO A 214 5.56 22.24 32.10
C PRO A 214 6.05 23.63 31.57
N ALA A 215 6.65 23.66 30.36
CA ALA A 215 6.82 24.77 29.37
C ALA A 215 8.29 24.88 28.87
N ALA A 216 8.66 25.18 27.62
CA ALA A 216 7.98 25.44 26.36
C ALA A 216 9.02 25.42 25.21
N LEU A 217 8.53 25.29 23.98
CA LEU A 217 9.22 25.52 22.70
C LEU A 217 9.69 26.98 22.53
N GLN A 218 10.82 27.19 21.84
CA GLN A 218 10.98 28.35 20.94
C GLN A 218 12.11 28.15 19.91
N ALA A 219 11.94 28.80 18.75
CA ALA A 219 12.66 28.61 17.50
C ALA A 219 13.57 29.81 17.12
N ALA A 220 14.54 29.49 16.24
CA ALA A 220 15.22 30.32 15.22
C ALA A 220 16.33 31.34 15.59
N GLY A 221 17.51 31.19 14.92
CA GLY A 221 18.25 32.34 14.35
C GLY A 221 19.78 32.46 14.54
N THR A 222 20.56 31.97 13.54
CA THR A 222 21.79 32.55 12.91
C THR A 222 23.16 32.78 13.63
N ALA A 223 24.22 32.21 13.00
CA ALA A 223 25.62 32.68 12.77
C ALA A 223 26.62 32.73 13.97
N THR A 224 27.94 32.43 13.94
CA THR A 224 28.96 32.02 12.92
C THR A 224 30.32 31.75 13.62
N THR A 225 31.12 30.73 13.16
CA THR A 225 32.60 30.42 13.33
C THR A 225 33.23 30.28 14.73
N ALA A 226 34.22 29.42 15.05
CA ALA A 226 35.09 28.39 14.43
C ALA A 226 35.90 27.68 15.59
N PRO A 227 36.95 26.88 15.35
CA PRO A 227 36.99 25.48 14.88
C PRO A 227 37.52 24.49 15.97
N ALA A 228 37.22 23.20 15.84
CA ALA A 228 37.97 22.13 16.52
C ALA A 228 38.22 20.96 15.55
N GLU A 229 39.47 20.54 15.51
CA GLU A 229 40.14 19.59 14.62
C GLU A 229 39.85 18.11 14.99
N PRO A 230 39.99 17.13 14.07
CA PRO A 230 39.27 15.85 14.11
C PRO A 230 40.11 14.66 14.58
N ALA A 231 39.44 13.65 15.17
CA ALA A 231 39.87 12.25 15.21
C ALA A 231 38.75 11.36 15.79
N PRO A 232 38.71 10.05 15.51
CA PRO A 232 39.03 9.33 14.27
C PRO A 232 37.80 8.54 13.76
N ALA A 233 37.82 8.15 12.47
CA ALA A 233 36.83 7.26 11.88
C ALA A 233 37.07 5.81 12.31
N GLU A 234 35.99 5.13 12.75
CA GLU A 234 35.89 3.67 12.84
C GLU A 234 34.51 3.24 12.29
N PRO A 235 34.37 2.00 11.80
CA PRO A 235 34.09 1.76 10.39
C PRO A 235 32.60 1.58 10.13
N ALA A 236 32.22 1.76 8.86
CA ALA A 236 30.91 1.36 8.36
C ALA A 236 30.61 -0.11 8.72
N PRO A 237 29.38 -0.46 9.11
CA PRO A 237 28.98 -1.87 9.22
C PRO A 237 29.18 -2.53 7.87
N ALA A 238 29.90 -3.65 7.86
CA ALA A 238 30.16 -4.45 6.69
C ALA A 238 28.83 -4.82 6.00
N GLU A 239 28.78 -4.49 4.72
CA GLU A 239 27.83 -5.00 3.75
C GLU A 239 27.72 -6.53 3.90
N PRO A 240 26.52 -7.11 4.14
CA PRO A 240 26.37 -8.55 4.10
C PRO A 240 26.69 -9.01 2.67
N ALA A 241 27.58 -9.99 2.56
CA ALA A 241 28.06 -10.56 1.30
C ALA A 241 26.88 -10.83 0.34
N PRO A 242 27.04 -10.55 -0.97
CA PRO A 242 26.00 -10.85 -1.94
C PRO A 242 25.71 -12.35 -1.90
N ALA A 243 24.43 -12.68 -1.75
CA ALA A 243 23.93 -14.04 -1.91
C ALA A 243 24.43 -14.58 -3.25
N THR A 244 25.17 -15.69 -3.18
CA THR A 244 25.73 -16.38 -4.33
C THR A 244 24.62 -16.79 -5.28
N THR A 245 24.58 -16.12 -6.44
CA THR A 245 23.75 -16.49 -7.57
C THR A 245 24.35 -17.76 -8.19
N PRO A 246 23.61 -18.86 -8.43
CA PRO A 246 24.11 -19.93 -9.27
C PRO A 246 24.33 -19.37 -10.69
N PRO A 247 25.50 -19.61 -11.30
CA PRO A 247 25.90 -18.89 -12.50
C PRO A 247 25.02 -19.21 -13.71
N SER A 248 24.80 -18.20 -14.54
CA SER A 248 24.15 -18.38 -15.84
C SER A 248 25.05 -19.19 -16.79
N LEU A 249 24.45 -19.88 -17.78
CA LEU A 249 25.17 -20.65 -18.82
C LEU A 249 26.29 -19.85 -19.51
N ALA A 250 26.20 -18.52 -19.52
CA ALA A 250 27.20 -17.63 -20.11
C ALA A 250 28.38 -17.31 -19.18
N GLU A 251 28.22 -17.38 -17.86
CA GLU A 251 29.28 -17.05 -16.89
C GLU A 251 30.22 -18.22 -16.57
N LEU A 252 29.76 -19.46 -16.77
CA LEU A 252 30.61 -20.67 -16.62
C LEU A 252 31.45 -20.98 -17.87
N ALA A 253 31.16 -20.35 -19.02
CA ALA A 253 31.83 -20.59 -20.28
C ALA A 253 32.95 -19.56 -20.53
N THR A 254 34.06 -19.64 -19.78
CA THR A 254 35.31 -18.97 -20.19
C THR A 254 36.31 -20.01 -20.71
N PRO A 255 36.67 -20.01 -22.01
CA PRO A 255 37.59 -21.02 -22.55
C PRO A 255 39.04 -20.61 -22.33
N ALA A 256 39.83 -21.48 -21.70
CA ALA A 256 41.29 -21.44 -21.78
C ALA A 256 41.82 -22.80 -22.26
N ALA A 257 41.79 -23.01 -23.58
CA ALA A 257 42.67 -23.96 -24.26
C ALA A 257 42.82 -23.57 -25.74
N THR A 258 44.02 -23.11 -26.10
CA THR A 258 44.46 -22.91 -27.49
C THR A 258 44.55 -24.26 -28.20
N PRO A 259 44.00 -24.46 -29.42
CA PRO A 259 44.13 -25.72 -30.15
C PRO A 259 45.52 -25.83 -30.79
N GLY A 260 46.22 -26.94 -30.52
CA GLY A 260 47.44 -27.33 -31.23
C GLY A 260 47.14 -27.89 -32.62
N PRO A 261 48.09 -27.81 -33.58
CA PRO A 261 47.83 -28.21 -34.96
C PRO A 261 47.84 -29.74 -35.10
N GLY A 262 46.69 -30.33 -35.45
CA GLY A 262 46.63 -31.76 -35.82
C GLY A 262 45.34 -32.54 -35.50
N GLN A 263 44.25 -31.92 -35.03
CA GLN A 263 43.03 -32.65 -34.71
C GLN A 263 42.06 -32.71 -35.91
N PRO A 264 41.53 -33.89 -36.28
CA PRO A 264 40.70 -34.05 -37.46
C PRO A 264 39.40 -33.23 -37.35
N THR A 265 39.13 -32.43 -38.36
CA THR A 265 37.83 -31.81 -38.61
C THR A 265 36.83 -32.88 -39.04
N GLY A 266 35.88 -33.20 -38.16
CA GLY A 266 34.72 -34.04 -38.44
C GLY A 266 33.96 -34.20 -37.13
N THR A 267 32.66 -33.95 -37.01
CA THR A 267 31.59 -33.97 -38.00
C THR A 267 30.52 -32.99 -37.52
N SER A 268 29.89 -32.25 -38.44
CA SER A 268 28.62 -31.57 -38.15
C SER A 268 27.64 -32.60 -37.61
N SER A 269 27.34 -32.52 -36.30
CA SER A 269 26.22 -33.24 -35.73
C SER A 269 24.97 -32.84 -36.52
N PRO A 270 24.14 -33.77 -37.00
CA PRO A 270 22.89 -33.42 -37.67
C PRO A 270 22.08 -32.50 -36.76
N ALA A 271 21.38 -31.52 -37.36
CA ALA A 271 20.46 -30.67 -36.63
C ALA A 271 19.41 -31.57 -35.94
N PRO A 272 19.04 -31.28 -34.67
CA PRO A 272 18.10 -32.12 -33.95
C PRO A 272 16.77 -32.22 -34.68
N THR A 273 16.26 -33.44 -34.83
CA THR A 273 15.01 -33.70 -35.56
C THR A 273 13.79 -33.42 -34.68
N ASP A 274 13.90 -33.71 -33.39
CA ASP A 274 12.87 -33.47 -32.36
C ASP A 274 13.52 -33.30 -30.97
N ALA A 275 12.71 -33.04 -29.94
CA ALA A 275 13.21 -32.79 -28.58
C ALA A 275 13.72 -34.04 -27.83
N SER A 276 13.50 -35.26 -28.34
CA SER A 276 14.13 -36.50 -27.81
C SER A 276 15.43 -36.87 -28.51
N ASP A 277 15.88 -36.09 -29.49
CA ASP A 277 17.06 -36.38 -30.29
C ASP A 277 18.33 -36.30 -29.43
N GLN A 278 19.21 -37.31 -29.51
CA GLN A 278 20.45 -37.33 -28.72
C GLN A 278 21.46 -36.28 -29.19
N SER A 279 21.30 -35.71 -30.39
CA SER A 279 22.14 -34.60 -30.87
C SER A 279 22.10 -33.39 -29.93
N TRP A 280 21.05 -33.22 -29.12
CA TRP A 280 20.98 -32.21 -28.06
C TRP A 280 22.10 -32.37 -27.01
N LEU A 281 22.59 -33.59 -26.76
CA LEU A 281 23.71 -33.83 -25.84
C LEU A 281 25.04 -33.27 -26.37
N SER A 282 25.13 -33.02 -27.68
CA SER A 282 26.31 -32.41 -28.31
C SER A 282 26.27 -30.88 -28.32
N THR A 283 25.27 -30.27 -27.66
CA THR A 283 25.17 -28.81 -27.55
C THR A 283 26.39 -28.27 -26.80
N PRO A 284 27.09 -27.24 -27.32
CA PRO A 284 28.17 -26.58 -26.60
C PRO A 284 27.70 -26.15 -25.19
N ASP A 285 28.61 -26.16 -24.22
CA ASP A 285 28.40 -25.77 -22.81
C ASP A 285 27.58 -26.75 -21.95
N LEU A 286 26.74 -27.61 -22.54
CA LEU A 286 25.88 -28.53 -21.78
C LEU A 286 26.68 -29.51 -20.90
N ALA A 287 27.79 -30.04 -21.42
CA ALA A 287 28.66 -30.96 -20.69
C ALA A 287 29.38 -30.29 -19.51
N ALA A 288 29.75 -29.00 -19.64
CA ALA A 288 30.39 -28.25 -18.57
C ALA A 288 29.39 -27.94 -17.44
N VAL A 289 28.17 -27.57 -17.80
CA VAL A 289 27.08 -27.31 -16.86
C VAL A 289 26.68 -28.58 -16.14
N TYR A 290 26.61 -29.69 -16.87
CA TYR A 290 26.45 -31.00 -16.28
C TYR A 290 27.58 -31.31 -15.31
N ALA A 291 28.86 -31.19 -15.69
CA ALA A 291 29.96 -31.49 -14.78
C ALA A 291 29.94 -30.64 -13.48
N ASN A 292 29.51 -29.37 -13.56
CA ASN A 292 29.54 -28.43 -12.44
C ASN A 292 28.28 -28.45 -11.54
N LEU A 293 27.19 -29.07 -11.98
CA LEU A 293 25.96 -29.16 -11.19
C LEU A 293 26.07 -30.27 -10.13
N ASP A 294 26.03 -29.90 -8.86
CA ASP A 294 25.98 -30.76 -7.69
C ASP A 294 24.58 -30.75 -7.06
N CYS A 295 23.82 -31.81 -7.30
CA CYS A 295 22.47 -31.96 -6.77
C CYS A 295 22.43 -32.23 -5.26
N SER A 296 23.56 -32.55 -4.63
CA SER A 296 23.64 -32.71 -3.18
C SER A 296 23.66 -31.37 -2.44
N ASP A 297 24.06 -30.29 -3.11
CA ASP A 297 24.05 -28.93 -2.57
C ASP A 297 22.63 -28.32 -2.62
N PRO A 298 21.99 -28.03 -1.47
CA PRO A 298 20.69 -27.35 -1.44
C PRO A 298 20.69 -25.99 -2.15
N ALA A 299 21.83 -25.27 -2.19
CA ALA A 299 21.92 -23.98 -2.86
C ALA A 299 21.77 -24.09 -4.38
N GLN A 300 22.15 -25.24 -4.96
CA GLN A 300 21.97 -25.52 -6.38
C GLN A 300 20.60 -26.13 -6.72
N ARG A 301 19.75 -26.37 -5.70
CA ARG A 301 18.37 -26.83 -5.82
C ARG A 301 17.33 -25.76 -5.46
N SER A 302 17.69 -24.47 -5.55
CA SER A 302 16.83 -23.40 -5.04
C SER A 302 15.59 -23.08 -5.90
N GLY A 303 15.40 -23.73 -7.05
CA GLY A 303 14.29 -23.43 -7.97
C GLY A 303 14.25 -21.94 -8.40
N GLY A 304 13.18 -21.53 -9.07
CA GLY A 304 12.90 -20.12 -9.42
C GLY A 304 13.74 -19.56 -10.57
N VAL A 305 14.46 -20.40 -11.30
CA VAL A 305 15.21 -20.01 -12.50
C VAL A 305 14.27 -20.11 -13.70
N VAL A 306 14.07 -19.01 -14.40
CA VAL A 306 13.36 -19.01 -15.69
C VAL A 306 14.30 -19.60 -16.72
N ASP A 307 14.09 -20.87 -17.07
CA ASP A 307 14.84 -21.55 -18.10
C ASP A 307 14.37 -21.12 -19.51
N ASP A 308 15.12 -21.44 -20.56
CA ASP A 308 14.71 -21.20 -21.97
C ASP A 308 13.99 -22.45 -22.51
N PRO A 309 12.72 -22.35 -22.97
CA PRO A 309 11.96 -23.51 -23.42
C PRO A 309 12.53 -24.12 -24.70
N ALA A 310 13.23 -23.35 -25.53
CA ALA A 310 13.77 -23.81 -26.81
C ALA A 310 15.12 -24.55 -26.67
N ARG A 311 15.73 -24.56 -25.49
CA ARG A 311 17.07 -25.13 -25.25
C ARG A 311 16.99 -26.35 -24.31
N PRO A 312 17.93 -27.30 -24.42
CA PRO A 312 18.04 -28.40 -23.45
C PRO A 312 18.37 -27.85 -22.05
N LEU A 313 17.94 -28.57 -21.02
CA LEU A 313 18.09 -28.18 -19.62
C LEU A 313 18.85 -29.26 -18.85
N VAL A 314 19.86 -28.85 -18.08
CA VAL A 314 20.53 -29.71 -17.11
C VAL A 314 20.05 -29.31 -15.73
N THR A 315 19.51 -30.27 -14.96
CA THR A 315 18.92 -29.96 -13.66
C THR A 315 18.86 -31.19 -12.74
N CYS A 316 18.47 -30.97 -11.49
CA CYS A 316 18.29 -31.98 -10.46
C CYS A 316 16.80 -32.30 -10.27
N SER A 317 16.51 -33.48 -9.74
CA SER A 317 15.24 -33.73 -9.06
C SER A 317 15.11 -32.86 -7.80
N GLN A 318 13.87 -32.59 -7.40
CA GLN A 318 13.59 -31.82 -6.17
C GLN A 318 14.20 -32.47 -4.92
N ASP A 319 14.20 -33.80 -4.84
CA ASP A 319 14.81 -34.59 -3.76
C ASP A 319 16.35 -34.61 -3.81
N GLY A 320 16.96 -34.13 -4.91
CA GLY A 320 18.41 -34.13 -5.13
C GLY A 320 19.02 -35.51 -5.43
N LEU A 321 18.19 -36.53 -5.61
CA LEU A 321 18.65 -37.91 -5.80
C LEU A 321 19.02 -38.26 -7.24
N THR A 322 18.57 -37.48 -8.22
CA THR A 322 18.83 -37.76 -9.63
C THR A 322 19.18 -36.48 -10.38
N LYS A 323 20.16 -36.60 -11.28
CA LYS A 323 20.62 -35.53 -12.15
C LYS A 323 20.20 -35.83 -13.59
N TYR A 324 19.55 -34.86 -14.22
CA TYR A 324 18.92 -35.02 -15.52
C TYR A 324 19.56 -34.11 -16.58
N VAL A 325 19.58 -34.61 -17.80
CA VAL A 325 19.66 -33.82 -19.03
C VAL A 325 18.35 -33.98 -19.77
N LEU A 326 17.68 -32.86 -20.00
CA LEU A 326 16.36 -32.80 -20.58
C LEU A 326 16.43 -32.11 -21.95
N GLY A 327 15.60 -32.57 -22.89
CA GLY A 327 15.40 -31.90 -24.17
C GLY A 327 14.67 -30.55 -24.01
N PRO A 328 14.49 -29.80 -25.11
CA PRO A 328 13.61 -28.62 -25.15
C PRO A 328 12.21 -28.91 -24.59
N ALA A 329 11.53 -27.87 -24.09
CA ALA A 329 10.16 -27.98 -23.61
C ALA A 329 9.20 -28.21 -24.80
N GLU A 330 8.37 -29.24 -24.70
CA GLU A 330 7.36 -29.56 -25.70
C GLU A 330 5.94 -29.16 -25.27
N LEU A 331 5.73 -29.05 -23.97
CA LEU A 331 4.48 -28.63 -23.35
C LEU A 331 4.78 -27.66 -22.22
N GLU A 332 3.86 -26.71 -22.02
CA GLU A 332 3.94 -25.72 -20.96
C GLU A 332 2.68 -25.76 -20.10
N GLY A 333 2.75 -25.19 -18.89
CA GLY A 333 1.58 -25.06 -18.02
C GLY A 333 0.41 -24.31 -18.65
N THR A 334 0.63 -23.48 -19.68
CA THR A 334 -0.43 -22.82 -20.46
C THR A 334 -1.29 -23.79 -21.25
N ASP A 335 -0.80 -25.00 -21.48
CA ASP A 335 -1.52 -26.07 -22.17
C ASP A 335 -2.50 -26.82 -21.25
N LEU A 336 -2.53 -26.48 -19.95
CA LEU A 336 -3.43 -27.04 -18.96
C LEU A 336 -4.74 -26.24 -18.84
N THR A 337 -5.85 -26.97 -18.70
CA THR A 337 -7.16 -26.42 -18.33
C THR A 337 -7.39 -26.53 -16.81
N SER A 338 -6.90 -27.60 -16.18
CA SER A 338 -7.00 -27.78 -14.73
C SER A 338 -5.93 -28.73 -14.20
N ALA A 339 -5.50 -28.51 -12.96
CA ALA A 339 -4.74 -29.44 -12.15
C ALA A 339 -5.47 -29.63 -10.82
N VAL A 340 -5.73 -30.87 -10.41
CA VAL A 340 -6.45 -31.18 -9.16
C VAL A 340 -5.79 -32.33 -8.41
N SER A 341 -5.74 -32.26 -7.08
CA SER A 341 -5.35 -33.40 -6.26
C SER A 341 -6.49 -34.41 -6.18
N ALA A 342 -6.21 -35.67 -6.49
CA ALA A 342 -7.20 -36.75 -6.45
C ALA A 342 -6.61 -38.03 -5.84
N GLN A 343 -7.48 -38.94 -5.40
CA GLN A 343 -7.03 -40.31 -5.08
C GLN A 343 -6.91 -41.11 -6.38
N ALA A 344 -5.81 -41.84 -6.53
CA ALA A 344 -5.59 -42.72 -7.67
C ALA A 344 -6.65 -43.82 -7.69
N THR A 345 -7.23 -44.02 -8.88
CA THR A 345 -8.21 -45.07 -9.15
C THR A 345 -7.59 -46.16 -9.98
N ASN A 346 -7.81 -47.42 -9.63
CA ASN A 346 -7.40 -48.54 -10.48
C ASN A 346 -8.25 -48.62 -11.76
N SER A 347 -7.89 -49.52 -12.68
CA SER A 347 -8.60 -49.73 -13.96
C SER A 347 -10.07 -50.19 -13.82
N GLN A 348 -10.51 -50.55 -12.61
CA GLN A 348 -11.89 -50.89 -12.28
C GLN A 348 -12.64 -49.75 -11.57
N GLY A 349 -12.01 -48.58 -11.41
CA GLY A 349 -12.61 -47.40 -10.79
C GLY A 349 -12.60 -47.37 -9.26
N PHE A 350 -11.87 -48.28 -8.60
CA PHE A 350 -11.74 -48.28 -7.15
C PHE A 350 -10.57 -47.43 -6.70
N ASN A 351 -10.76 -46.64 -5.64
CA ASN A 351 -9.69 -45.84 -5.03
C ASN A 351 -8.64 -46.77 -4.40
N THR A 352 -7.39 -46.51 -4.75
CA THR A 352 -6.21 -47.22 -4.22
C THR A 352 -5.69 -46.63 -2.91
N GLY A 353 -6.19 -45.45 -2.53
CA GLY A 353 -5.73 -44.70 -1.36
C GLY A 353 -4.48 -43.85 -1.58
N ALA A 354 -3.77 -44.04 -2.69
CA ALA A 354 -2.65 -43.19 -3.10
C ALA A 354 -3.14 -41.83 -3.62
N TRP A 355 -2.37 -40.76 -3.40
CA TRP A 355 -2.67 -39.41 -3.90
C TRP A 355 -1.90 -39.12 -5.18
N VAL A 356 -2.56 -38.49 -6.14
CA VAL A 356 -2.00 -38.11 -7.44
C VAL A 356 -2.43 -36.69 -7.81
N VAL A 357 -1.66 -36.03 -8.66
CA VAL A 357 -2.06 -34.75 -9.26
C VAL A 357 -2.58 -35.00 -10.67
N ARG A 358 -3.89 -34.89 -10.84
CA ARG A 358 -4.57 -35.08 -12.12
C ARG A 358 -4.52 -33.80 -12.94
N LEU A 359 -3.86 -33.88 -14.08
CA LEU A 359 -3.76 -32.83 -15.07
C LEU A 359 -4.77 -33.05 -16.19
N LYS A 360 -5.36 -31.95 -16.65
CA LYS A 360 -6.24 -31.93 -17.81
C LYS A 360 -5.74 -30.91 -18.82
N PHE A 361 -5.37 -31.38 -20.01
CA PHE A 361 -4.91 -30.50 -21.08
C PHE A 361 -6.08 -29.84 -21.83
N ASN A 362 -5.81 -28.67 -22.40
CA ASN A 362 -6.67 -28.06 -23.41
C ASN A 362 -6.58 -28.85 -24.74
N GLY A 363 -7.43 -28.54 -25.73
CA GLY A 363 -7.46 -29.29 -27.00
C GLY A 363 -6.09 -29.42 -27.69
N PRO A 364 -5.40 -28.31 -28.00
CA PRO A 364 -4.05 -28.35 -28.59
C PRO A 364 -3.02 -29.07 -27.71
N GLY A 365 -3.05 -28.87 -26.39
CA GLY A 365 -2.15 -29.52 -25.44
C GLY A 365 -2.35 -31.04 -25.39
N ALA A 366 -3.59 -31.51 -25.45
CA ALA A 366 -3.91 -32.93 -25.48
C ALA A 366 -3.37 -33.60 -26.75
N ASP A 367 -3.48 -32.93 -27.90
CA ASP A 367 -2.93 -33.43 -29.16
C ASP A 367 -1.40 -33.49 -29.13
N ALA A 368 -0.75 -32.44 -28.61
CA ALA A 368 0.71 -32.39 -28.45
C ALA A 368 1.22 -33.46 -27.47
N PHE A 369 0.56 -33.63 -26.32
CA PHE A 369 0.90 -34.67 -25.34
C PHE A 369 0.67 -36.08 -25.89
N SER A 370 -0.39 -36.28 -26.67
CA SER A 370 -0.66 -37.57 -27.31
C SER A 370 0.40 -37.91 -28.38
N ALA A 371 0.84 -36.92 -29.17
CA ALA A 371 1.91 -37.09 -30.15
C ALA A 371 3.26 -37.39 -29.46
N LEU A 372 3.58 -36.66 -28.39
CA LEU A 372 4.76 -36.87 -27.57
C LEU A 372 4.80 -38.29 -27.00
N THR A 373 3.76 -38.71 -26.28
CA THR A 373 3.71 -40.04 -25.63
C THR A 373 3.75 -41.19 -26.64
N THR A 374 3.13 -41.01 -27.81
CA THR A 374 3.23 -41.96 -28.93
C THR A 374 4.67 -42.11 -29.43
N ARG A 375 5.43 -41.01 -29.49
CA ARG A 375 6.84 -41.05 -29.93
C ARG A 375 7.73 -41.70 -28.87
N ILE A 376 7.69 -41.24 -27.63
CA ILE A 376 8.64 -41.66 -26.59
C ILE A 376 8.37 -43.09 -26.08
N SER A 377 7.14 -43.59 -26.15
CA SER A 377 6.82 -44.99 -25.77
C SER A 377 7.54 -46.05 -26.61
N THR A 378 8.06 -45.69 -27.77
CA THR A 378 8.82 -46.59 -28.64
C THR A 378 10.34 -46.50 -28.44
N LEU A 379 10.81 -45.60 -27.58
CA LEU A 379 12.23 -45.36 -27.33
C LEU A 379 12.74 -46.21 -26.16
N GLU A 380 14.05 -46.42 -26.11
CA GLU A 380 14.70 -47.08 -24.97
C GLU A 380 14.87 -46.11 -23.78
N PRO A 381 14.80 -46.60 -22.52
CA PRO A 381 15.10 -45.80 -21.35
C PRO A 381 16.51 -45.17 -21.38
N PRO A 382 16.71 -43.93 -20.89
CA PRO A 382 15.72 -43.07 -20.22
C PRO A 382 14.86 -42.23 -21.19
N ARG A 383 15.00 -42.37 -22.51
CA ARG A 383 14.30 -41.54 -23.51
C ARG A 383 12.80 -41.80 -23.63
N ASN A 384 12.32 -42.89 -23.04
CA ASN A 384 10.90 -43.14 -22.85
C ASN A 384 10.32 -42.45 -21.60
N GLN A 385 11.13 -41.67 -20.87
CA GLN A 385 10.66 -40.90 -19.72
C GLN A 385 10.36 -39.45 -20.09
N PHE A 386 9.41 -38.89 -19.37
CA PHE A 386 9.02 -37.51 -19.53
C PHE A 386 9.03 -36.79 -18.19
N ALA A 387 9.86 -35.76 -18.08
CA ALA A 387 10.04 -34.98 -16.88
C ALA A 387 9.02 -33.84 -16.80
N ALA A 388 8.27 -33.80 -15.69
CA ALA A 388 7.55 -32.62 -15.24
C ALA A 388 8.53 -31.73 -14.45
N VAL A 389 8.93 -30.62 -15.06
CA VAL A 389 9.85 -29.64 -14.51
C VAL A 389 9.08 -28.46 -13.98
N LEU A 390 9.31 -28.09 -12.72
CA LEU A 390 8.69 -26.96 -12.06
C LEU A 390 9.77 -25.99 -11.60
N ASP A 391 9.74 -24.77 -12.14
CA ASP A 391 10.71 -23.71 -11.82
C ASP A 391 12.18 -24.15 -11.96
N GLY A 392 12.43 -24.97 -12.99
CA GLY A 392 13.74 -25.51 -13.32
C GLY A 392 14.10 -26.83 -12.65
N LEU A 393 13.34 -27.35 -11.69
CA LEU A 393 13.61 -28.63 -11.00
C LEU A 393 12.67 -29.75 -11.45
N VAL A 394 13.16 -30.99 -11.53
CA VAL A 394 12.32 -32.14 -11.87
C VAL A 394 11.49 -32.57 -10.66
N VAL A 395 10.17 -32.47 -10.77
CA VAL A 395 9.22 -32.96 -9.76
C VAL A 395 9.07 -34.47 -9.88
N THR A 396 8.84 -34.95 -11.11
CA THR A 396 8.73 -36.37 -11.44
C THR A 396 9.16 -36.61 -12.88
N ALA A 397 9.60 -37.83 -13.18
CA ALA A 397 9.98 -38.27 -14.51
C ALA A 397 9.49 -39.71 -14.79
N PRO A 398 8.17 -39.94 -14.90
CA PRO A 398 7.63 -41.27 -15.14
C PRO A 398 8.04 -41.81 -16.53
N SER A 399 8.15 -43.13 -16.64
CA SER A 399 8.25 -43.81 -17.93
C SER A 399 6.89 -43.84 -18.62
N VAL A 400 6.93 -43.72 -19.94
CA VAL A 400 5.75 -43.77 -20.81
C VAL A 400 5.82 -45.05 -21.61
N ASP A 401 4.88 -45.96 -21.33
CA ASP A 401 4.87 -47.29 -21.95
C ASP A 401 3.71 -47.44 -22.94
N GLN A 402 2.79 -46.46 -22.95
CA GLN A 402 1.60 -46.43 -23.77
C GLN A 402 1.23 -45.00 -24.15
N ARG A 403 0.34 -44.86 -25.13
CA ARG A 403 -0.20 -43.57 -25.54
C ARG A 403 -1.20 -43.07 -24.51
N PHE A 404 -1.05 -41.82 -24.09
CA PHE A 404 -2.00 -41.15 -23.19
C PHE A 404 -2.89 -40.14 -23.94
N GLY A 405 -4.03 -39.83 -23.33
CA GLY A 405 -5.03 -38.89 -23.83
C GLY A 405 -4.92 -37.51 -23.18
N ALA A 406 -6.06 -36.84 -23.00
CA ALA A 406 -6.14 -35.48 -22.47
C ALA A 406 -6.03 -35.38 -20.93
N ASP A 407 -6.30 -36.48 -20.22
CA ASP A 407 -6.24 -36.56 -18.76
C ASP A 407 -5.04 -37.44 -18.34
N VAL A 408 -4.21 -36.94 -17.44
CA VAL A 408 -2.97 -37.60 -16.99
C VAL A 408 -2.81 -37.46 -15.49
N ASP A 409 -2.44 -38.53 -14.82
CA ASP A 409 -2.13 -38.51 -13.39
C ASP A 409 -0.60 -38.44 -13.22
N ILE A 410 -0.14 -37.42 -12.48
CA ILE A 410 1.23 -37.35 -11.95
C ILE A 410 1.27 -38.25 -10.72
N GLU A 411 1.97 -39.37 -10.85
CA GLU A 411 2.18 -40.34 -9.77
C GLU A 411 3.53 -40.09 -9.06
N GLY A 412 3.56 -40.40 -7.76
CA GLY A 412 4.70 -40.23 -6.86
C GLY A 412 4.33 -40.48 -5.40
N ASP A 413 5.28 -40.33 -4.49
CA ASP A 413 5.08 -40.47 -3.04
C ASP A 413 4.39 -39.21 -2.44
N PHE A 414 3.22 -38.86 -2.96
CA PHE A 414 2.48 -37.69 -2.51
C PHE A 414 1.62 -37.97 -1.26
N THR A 415 1.63 -37.04 -0.32
CA THR A 415 0.57 -36.92 0.70
C THR A 415 -0.60 -36.11 0.14
N ARG A 416 -1.72 -36.04 0.88
CA ARG A 416 -2.85 -35.17 0.52
C ARG A 416 -2.37 -33.73 0.38
N GLU A 417 -1.62 -33.26 1.37
CA GLU A 417 -1.16 -31.88 1.48
C GLU A 417 -0.16 -31.53 0.38
N SER A 418 0.80 -32.42 0.07
CA SER A 418 1.77 -32.17 -1.01
C SER A 418 1.12 -32.23 -2.40
N ALA A 419 0.16 -33.14 -2.62
CA ALA A 419 -0.59 -33.21 -3.86
C ALA A 419 -1.46 -31.97 -4.07
N GLU A 420 -2.11 -31.49 -3.00
CA GLU A 420 -2.94 -30.28 -3.03
C GLU A 420 -2.09 -29.02 -3.29
N ALA A 421 -0.95 -28.88 -2.61
CA ALA A 421 -0.02 -27.77 -2.84
C ALA A 421 0.50 -27.76 -4.30
N LEU A 422 0.92 -28.91 -4.82
CA LEU A 422 1.37 -29.01 -6.21
C LEU A 422 0.23 -28.74 -7.20
N ALA A 423 -0.96 -29.30 -6.96
CA ALA A 423 -2.12 -29.05 -7.83
C ALA A 423 -2.48 -27.55 -7.88
N GLN A 424 -2.51 -26.87 -6.73
CA GLN A 424 -2.75 -25.43 -6.65
C GLN A 424 -1.66 -24.65 -7.41
N GLN A 425 -0.38 -25.03 -7.23
CA GLN A 425 0.74 -24.40 -7.92
C GLN A 425 0.60 -24.52 -9.45
N LEU A 426 0.15 -25.66 -9.96
CA LEU A 426 -0.07 -25.91 -11.39
C LEU A 426 -1.38 -25.28 -11.93
N GLN A 427 -2.41 -25.13 -11.10
CA GLN A 427 -3.74 -24.67 -11.52
C GLN A 427 -3.79 -23.18 -11.85
N PHE A 428 -3.07 -22.33 -11.08
CA PHE A 428 -3.12 -20.87 -11.26
C PHE A 428 -2.17 -20.35 -12.34
N GLY A 429 -1.44 -21.25 -13.00
CA GLY A 429 -0.49 -20.92 -14.06
C GLY A 429 0.79 -20.25 -13.57
N ALA A 430 1.77 -20.16 -14.47
CA ALA A 430 3.06 -19.56 -14.17
C ALA A 430 2.95 -18.03 -14.02
N LEU A 431 3.68 -17.46 -13.06
CA LEU A 431 3.89 -16.02 -13.02
C LEU A 431 4.62 -15.59 -14.31
N PRO A 432 4.19 -14.49 -14.97
CA PRO A 432 4.81 -14.02 -16.21
C PRO A 432 6.27 -13.58 -16.03
N VAL A 433 6.67 -13.30 -14.78
CA VAL A 433 8.03 -12.95 -14.35
C VAL A 433 8.30 -13.60 -13.00
N SER A 434 9.56 -13.95 -12.72
CA SER A 434 9.96 -14.42 -11.39
C SER A 434 10.16 -13.24 -10.44
N PHE A 435 10.03 -13.48 -9.13
CA PHE A 435 10.16 -12.44 -8.11
C PHE A 435 11.25 -12.80 -7.10
N THR A 436 11.79 -11.77 -6.48
CA THR A 436 12.65 -11.87 -5.30
C THR A 436 12.01 -11.18 -4.12
N VAL A 437 12.12 -11.79 -2.95
CA VAL A 437 11.74 -11.15 -1.69
C VAL A 437 12.78 -10.08 -1.38
N GLN A 438 12.38 -8.81 -1.45
CA GLN A 438 13.24 -7.67 -1.13
C GLN A 438 13.23 -7.37 0.37
N THR A 439 12.06 -7.45 0.99
CA THR A 439 11.88 -7.12 2.41
C THR A 439 10.74 -7.97 2.97
N GLU A 440 10.96 -8.53 4.14
CA GLU A 440 9.98 -9.26 4.94
C GLU A 440 9.90 -8.59 6.32
N ASP A 441 8.80 -7.88 6.56
CA ASP A 441 8.54 -7.19 7.83
C ASP A 441 7.46 -7.96 8.60
N GLN A 442 7.79 -8.43 9.80
CA GLN A 442 6.84 -9.11 10.68
C GLN A 442 6.52 -8.25 11.90
N VAL A 443 5.25 -7.87 12.04
CA VAL A 443 4.74 -7.03 13.14
C VAL A 443 3.77 -7.82 14.00
N SER A 444 3.92 -7.76 15.32
CA SER A 444 2.99 -8.41 16.23
C SER A 444 1.69 -7.60 16.41
N ALA A 445 0.56 -8.30 16.50
CA ALA A 445 -0.76 -7.68 16.72
C ALA A 445 -0.84 -6.91 18.05
N THR A 446 -0.09 -7.33 19.07
CA THR A 446 -0.03 -6.66 20.37
C THR A 446 0.58 -5.27 20.25
N LEU A 447 1.68 -5.14 19.52
CA LEU A 447 2.37 -3.87 19.32
C LEU A 447 1.50 -2.88 18.54
N GLY A 448 0.84 -3.35 17.48
CA GLY A 448 -0.05 -2.51 16.65
C GLY A 448 -1.24 -1.95 17.42
N SER A 449 -1.93 -2.80 18.21
CA SER A 449 -3.09 -2.37 19.01
C SER A 449 -2.72 -1.35 20.11
N GLU A 450 -1.55 -1.50 20.74
CA GLU A 450 -1.05 -0.55 21.74
C GLU A 450 -0.69 0.79 21.09
N GLN A 451 -0.05 0.77 19.93
CA GLN A 451 0.28 1.98 19.19
C GLN A 451 -0.95 2.71 18.67
N LEU A 452 -1.97 2.00 18.18
CA LEU A 452 -3.27 2.58 17.81
C LEU A 452 -3.89 3.33 19.00
N ARG A 453 -3.93 2.67 20.17
CA ARG A 453 -4.47 3.26 21.39
C ARG A 453 -3.72 4.53 21.79
N ASN A 454 -2.38 4.49 21.77
CA ASN A 454 -1.54 5.64 22.11
C ASN A 454 -1.70 6.79 21.11
N GLY A 455 -1.81 6.48 19.81
CA GLY A 455 -2.09 7.47 18.77
C GLY A 455 -3.46 8.13 18.95
N LEU A 456 -4.50 7.36 19.27
CA LEU A 456 -5.83 7.89 19.55
C LEU A 456 -5.84 8.82 20.78
N ILE A 457 -5.15 8.43 21.86
CA ILE A 457 -5.01 9.25 23.06
C ILE A 457 -4.31 10.58 22.72
N ALA A 458 -3.20 10.52 21.98
CA ALA A 458 -2.47 11.71 21.55
C ALA A 458 -3.35 12.64 20.69
N GLY A 459 -4.12 12.07 19.75
CA GLY A 459 -5.07 12.81 18.92
C GLY A 459 -6.17 13.49 19.73
N ILE A 460 -6.77 12.79 20.70
CA ILE A 460 -7.81 13.35 21.58
C ILE A 460 -7.24 14.48 22.44
N VAL A 461 -6.07 14.29 23.04
CA VAL A 461 -5.41 15.33 23.85
C VAL A 461 -5.12 16.56 22.98
N GLY A 462 -4.57 16.37 21.78
CA GLY A 462 -4.33 17.45 20.82
C GLY A 462 -5.61 18.19 20.44
N LEU A 463 -6.68 17.46 20.13
CA LEU A 463 -8.00 18.03 19.81
C LEU A 463 -8.55 18.86 20.97
N VAL A 464 -8.48 18.35 22.21
CA VAL A 464 -8.94 19.07 23.41
C VAL A 464 -8.16 20.36 23.61
N LEU A 465 -6.82 20.34 23.42
CA LEU A 465 -5.99 21.53 23.54
C LEU A 465 -6.34 22.58 22.48
N VAL A 466 -6.52 22.18 21.22
CA VAL A 466 -6.94 23.08 20.13
C VAL A 466 -8.32 23.69 20.42
N VAL A 467 -9.28 22.86 20.86
CA VAL A 467 -10.63 23.31 21.21
C VAL A 467 -10.59 24.28 22.38
N ALA A 468 -9.87 23.96 23.46
CA ALA A 468 -9.72 24.81 24.63
C ALA A 468 -9.09 26.16 24.26
N TYR A 469 -8.00 26.16 23.49
CA TYR A 469 -7.38 27.38 22.99
C TYR A 469 -8.36 28.21 22.15
N SER A 470 -9.10 27.57 21.25
CA SER A 470 -10.06 28.26 20.39
C SER A 470 -11.22 28.90 21.17
N LEU A 471 -11.72 28.24 22.22
CA LEU A 471 -12.76 28.76 23.08
C LEU A 471 -12.27 29.95 23.94
N VAL A 472 -11.03 29.88 24.44
CA VAL A 472 -10.44 30.98 25.21
C VAL A 472 -10.19 32.20 24.31
N GLN A 473 -9.58 32.00 23.14
CA GLN A 473 -9.16 33.10 22.26
C GLN A 473 -10.30 33.69 21.41
N TYR A 474 -11.24 32.84 20.96
CA TYR A 474 -12.31 33.23 20.04
C TYR A 474 -13.72 33.21 20.66
N ARG A 475 -13.85 32.76 21.92
CA ARG A 475 -15.12 32.77 22.69
C ARG A 475 -16.25 32.08 21.92
N ALA A 476 -17.37 32.78 21.69
CA ALA A 476 -18.51 32.21 20.95
C ALA A 476 -18.18 31.82 19.50
N LEU A 477 -17.15 32.39 18.87
CA LEU A 477 -16.67 31.95 17.56
C LEU A 477 -15.90 30.62 17.62
N GLY A 478 -15.36 30.25 18.79
CA GLY A 478 -14.78 28.93 19.02
C GLY A 478 -15.79 27.81 18.79
N LEU A 479 -17.09 28.05 18.97
CA LEU A 479 -18.14 27.08 18.61
C LEU A 479 -18.20 26.80 17.10
N VAL A 480 -17.88 27.80 16.27
CA VAL A 480 -17.78 27.61 14.81
C VAL A 480 -16.55 26.78 14.47
N THR A 481 -15.42 27.00 15.15
CA THR A 481 -14.21 26.17 15.03
C THR A 481 -14.50 24.73 15.40
N ILE A 482 -15.15 24.48 16.54
CA ILE A 482 -15.55 23.13 16.98
C ILE A 482 -16.47 22.47 15.96
N GLY A 483 -17.49 23.19 15.47
CA GLY A 483 -18.37 22.68 14.42
C GLY A 483 -17.62 22.32 13.14
N SER A 484 -16.62 23.13 12.76
CA SER A 484 -15.78 22.88 11.58
C SER A 484 -14.90 21.65 11.77
N LEU A 485 -14.29 21.48 12.95
CA LEU A 485 -13.47 20.30 13.30
C LEU A 485 -14.29 19.01 13.38
N LEU A 486 -15.50 19.06 13.95
CA LEU A 486 -16.39 17.89 13.98
C LEU A 486 -16.82 17.48 12.57
N LEU A 487 -17.12 18.46 11.72
CA LEU A 487 -17.46 18.20 10.32
C LEU A 487 -16.24 17.67 9.54
N ALA A 488 -15.05 18.18 9.82
CA ALA A 488 -13.80 17.64 9.28
C ALA A 488 -13.60 16.19 9.67
N ALA A 489 -13.77 15.85 10.96
CA ALA A 489 -13.70 14.47 11.43
C ALA A 489 -14.72 13.57 10.72
N ALA A 490 -15.97 14.03 10.58
CA ALA A 490 -17.02 13.26 9.91
C ALA A 490 -16.75 13.05 8.41
N LEU A 491 -16.31 14.09 7.70
CA LEU A 491 -15.96 14.00 6.27
C LEU A 491 -14.72 13.13 6.06
N ASN A 492 -13.66 13.32 6.85
CA ASN A 492 -12.46 12.48 6.81
C ASN A 492 -12.82 11.02 7.06
N TYR A 493 -13.62 10.73 8.10
CA TYR A 493 -14.06 9.36 8.40
C TYR A 493 -14.90 8.76 7.27
N GLY A 494 -15.87 9.50 6.74
CA GLY A 494 -16.70 9.02 5.63
C GLY A 494 -15.90 8.76 4.35
N VAL A 495 -14.91 9.61 4.05
CA VAL A 495 -14.01 9.41 2.90
C VAL A 495 -13.11 8.20 3.13
N LEU A 496 -12.59 7.99 4.34
CA LEU A 496 -11.81 6.79 4.66
C LEU A 496 -12.63 5.50 4.50
N LEU A 497 -13.89 5.48 4.94
CA LEU A 497 -14.79 4.33 4.71
C LEU A 497 -15.01 4.09 3.22
N LEU A 498 -15.26 5.15 2.46
CA LEU A 498 -15.47 5.06 1.02
C LEU A 498 -14.22 4.53 0.30
N LEU A 499 -13.03 5.01 0.66
CA LEU A 499 -11.76 4.57 0.07
C LEU A 499 -11.38 3.15 0.50
N SER A 500 -11.70 2.77 1.73
CA SER A 500 -11.50 1.40 2.22
C SER A 500 -12.32 0.41 1.40
N TRP A 501 -13.56 0.76 1.06
CA TRP A 501 -14.42 -0.05 0.20
C TRP A 501 -14.00 -0.03 -1.28
N LEU A 502 -13.72 1.14 -1.86
CA LEU A 502 -13.46 1.26 -3.30
C LEU A 502 -12.04 0.86 -3.73
N GLN A 503 -11.05 1.09 -2.88
CA GLN A 503 -9.63 0.95 -3.22
C GLN A 503 -8.87 0.01 -2.27
N GLY A 504 -9.57 -0.64 -1.32
CA GLY A 504 -8.90 -1.45 -0.29
C GLY A 504 -8.00 -0.63 0.62
N PHE A 505 -8.23 0.69 0.73
CA PHE A 505 -7.40 1.55 1.57
C PHE A 505 -7.47 1.10 3.03
N ARG A 506 -6.29 0.85 3.62
CA ARG A 506 -6.11 0.48 5.01
C ARG A 506 -5.39 1.58 5.76
N LEU A 507 -5.94 1.98 6.90
CA LEU A 507 -5.39 3.02 7.75
C LEU A 507 -4.19 2.47 8.52
N SER A 508 -3.02 3.03 8.29
CA SER A 508 -1.79 2.71 9.03
C SER A 508 -1.56 3.66 10.20
N LEU A 509 -0.60 3.35 11.08
CA LEU A 509 -0.15 4.23 12.16
C LEU A 509 0.34 5.56 11.61
N ALA A 510 1.15 5.51 10.55
CA ALA A 510 1.62 6.70 9.87
C ALA A 510 0.43 7.48 9.26
N GLY A 511 -0.57 6.78 8.73
CA GLY A 511 -1.84 7.39 8.32
C GLY A 511 -2.54 8.14 9.46
N ILE A 512 -2.59 7.57 10.67
CA ILE A 512 -3.13 8.20 11.88
C ILE A 512 -2.35 9.45 12.26
N ALA A 513 -1.02 9.42 12.19
CA ALA A 513 -0.21 10.61 12.41
C ALA A 513 -0.58 11.75 11.44
N GLY A 514 -0.86 11.41 10.18
CA GLY A 514 -1.37 12.38 9.19
C GLY A 514 -2.72 12.98 9.58
N LEU A 515 -3.66 12.16 10.10
CA LEU A 515 -4.93 12.64 10.63
C LEU A 515 -4.76 13.55 11.85
N ILE A 516 -3.79 13.27 12.73
CA ILE A 516 -3.48 14.11 13.89
C ILE A 516 -2.92 15.46 13.45
N VAL A 517 -1.97 15.46 12.51
CA VAL A 517 -1.41 16.70 11.93
C VAL A 517 -2.51 17.55 11.28
N ALA A 518 -3.47 16.91 10.60
CA ALA A 518 -4.58 17.59 9.96
C ALA A 518 -5.47 18.39 10.94
N ILE A 519 -5.57 18.00 12.21
CA ILE A 519 -6.30 18.77 13.24
C ILE A 519 -5.68 20.17 13.39
N GLY A 520 -4.35 20.25 13.38
CA GLY A 520 -3.63 21.53 13.47
C GLY A 520 -3.77 22.37 12.20
N VAL A 521 -3.59 21.75 11.02
CA VAL A 521 -3.71 22.42 9.72
C VAL A 521 -5.12 22.99 9.54
N THR A 522 -6.16 22.21 9.81
CA THR A 522 -7.55 22.67 9.72
C THR A 522 -7.84 23.83 10.69
N ALA A 523 -7.31 23.76 11.91
CA ALA A 523 -7.45 24.85 12.88
C ALA A 523 -6.77 26.16 12.42
N ASP A 524 -5.60 26.08 11.77
CA ASP A 524 -4.88 27.24 11.23
C ASP A 524 -5.71 27.99 10.18
N SER A 525 -6.33 27.26 9.25
CA SER A 525 -7.21 27.85 8.23
C SER A 525 -8.36 28.67 8.82
N PHE A 526 -8.98 28.18 9.89
CA PHE A 526 -10.07 28.91 10.57
C PHE A 526 -9.55 30.13 11.33
N ILE A 527 -8.40 30.00 12.00
CA ILE A 527 -7.75 31.08 12.74
C ILE A 527 -7.37 32.23 11.80
N LEU A 528 -6.74 31.92 10.66
CA LEU A 528 -6.38 32.91 9.64
C LEU A 528 -7.60 33.67 9.13
N PHE A 529 -8.70 32.97 8.87
CA PHE A 529 -9.94 33.63 8.46
C PHE A 529 -10.47 34.58 9.56
N PHE A 530 -10.51 34.14 10.81
CA PHE A 530 -11.03 34.96 11.91
C PHE A 530 -10.18 36.20 12.19
N GLU A 531 -8.85 36.07 12.14
CA GLU A 531 -7.96 37.22 12.31
C GLU A 531 -8.11 38.22 11.17
N ARG A 532 -8.31 37.78 9.92
CA ARG A 532 -8.60 38.71 8.81
C ARG A 532 -9.95 39.39 8.93
N VAL A 533 -10.97 38.71 9.45
CA VAL A 533 -12.25 39.37 9.77
C VAL A 533 -12.08 40.37 10.91
N ARG A 534 -11.31 40.03 11.95
CA ARG A 534 -10.99 40.94 13.07
C ARG A 534 -10.26 42.18 12.58
N ASP A 535 -9.26 42.04 11.71
CA ASP A 535 -8.53 43.17 11.10
C ASP A 535 -9.48 44.17 10.41
N GLU A 536 -10.42 43.69 9.59
CA GLU A 536 -11.40 44.57 8.91
C GLU A 536 -12.33 45.30 9.89
N ILE A 537 -12.64 44.69 11.05
CA ILE A 537 -13.41 45.34 12.12
C ILE A 537 -12.55 46.39 12.84
N ARG A 538 -11.24 46.14 13.03
CA ARG A 538 -10.30 47.15 13.57
C ARG A 538 -10.24 48.38 12.66
N ASP A 539 -10.33 48.17 11.34
CA ASP A 539 -10.38 49.23 10.32
C ASP A 539 -11.74 49.96 10.27
N GLY A 540 -12.72 49.53 11.07
CA GLY A 540 -14.00 50.22 11.27
C GLY A 540 -15.13 49.77 10.32
N ARG A 541 -14.99 48.65 9.61
CA ARG A 541 -16.08 48.10 8.78
C ARG A 541 -17.17 47.48 9.65
N ILE A 542 -18.40 47.51 9.15
CA ILE A 542 -19.51 46.77 9.78
C ILE A 542 -19.28 45.25 9.66
N LEU A 543 -19.68 44.46 10.67
CA LEU A 543 -19.39 43.03 10.75
C LEU A 543 -19.77 42.25 9.47
N SER A 544 -20.93 42.51 8.88
CA SER A 544 -21.37 41.81 7.66
C SER A 544 -20.52 42.13 6.42
N SER A 545 -19.96 43.34 6.36
CA SER A 545 -19.05 43.78 5.29
C SER A 545 -17.62 43.29 5.56
N ALA A 546 -17.21 43.32 6.83
CA ALA A 546 -15.92 42.83 7.31
C ALA A 546 -15.72 41.34 7.04
N VAL A 547 -16.76 40.51 7.20
CA VAL A 547 -16.71 39.07 6.89
C VAL A 547 -16.41 38.82 5.41
N GLU A 548 -17.07 39.55 4.50
CA GLU A 548 -16.88 39.36 3.06
C GLU A 548 -15.54 39.94 2.57
N ALA A 549 -15.14 41.09 3.10
CA ALA A 549 -13.83 41.68 2.81
C ALA A 549 -12.68 40.81 3.34
N GLY A 550 -12.82 40.33 4.58
CA GLY A 550 -11.87 39.42 5.23
C GLY A 550 -11.74 38.09 4.47
N TRP A 551 -12.86 37.53 3.99
CA TRP A 551 -12.87 36.31 3.17
C TRP A 551 -12.04 36.44 1.89
N HIS A 552 -12.19 37.54 1.16
CA HIS A 552 -11.45 37.75 -0.09
C HIS A 552 -9.93 37.77 0.11
N ARG A 553 -9.45 38.27 1.27
CA ARG A 553 -8.03 38.24 1.65
C ARG A 553 -7.62 36.88 2.19
N ALA A 554 -8.38 36.34 3.14
CA ALA A 554 -8.06 35.09 3.82
C ALA A 554 -8.00 33.89 2.86
N ARG A 555 -8.95 33.77 1.92
CA ARG A 555 -9.00 32.63 0.99
C ARG A 555 -7.71 32.46 0.17
N ARG A 556 -7.01 33.55 -0.16
CA ARG A 556 -5.77 33.47 -0.94
C ARG A 556 -4.63 32.92 -0.09
N THR A 557 -4.54 33.35 1.17
CA THR A 557 -3.52 32.86 2.09
C THR A 557 -3.77 31.39 2.45
N ILE A 558 -5.01 31.03 2.76
CA ILE A 558 -5.41 29.65 3.09
C ILE A 558 -5.09 28.72 1.92
N LEU A 559 -5.58 29.03 0.71
CA LEU A 559 -5.29 28.21 -0.48
C LEU A 559 -3.79 28.08 -0.79
N VAL A 560 -2.98 29.10 -0.52
CA VAL A 560 -1.53 29.01 -0.72
C VAL A 560 -0.87 28.13 0.34
N SER A 561 -1.25 28.26 1.61
CA SER A 561 -0.75 27.43 2.71
C SER A 561 -1.08 25.95 2.47
N ASP A 562 -2.34 25.66 2.17
CA ASP A 562 -2.82 24.30 1.92
C ASP A 562 -2.25 23.71 0.63
N ALA A 563 -2.02 24.53 -0.40
CA ALA A 563 -1.35 24.06 -1.62
C ALA A 563 0.09 23.62 -1.36
N VAL A 564 0.82 24.27 -0.44
CA VAL A 564 2.18 23.84 -0.05
C VAL A 564 2.12 22.52 0.72
N SER A 565 1.18 22.38 1.64
CA SER A 565 0.95 21.13 2.38
C SER A 565 0.55 19.98 1.43
N LEU A 566 -0.34 20.24 0.48
CA LEU A 566 -0.77 19.28 -0.53
C LEU A 566 0.36 18.92 -1.49
N LEU A 567 1.18 19.89 -1.92
CA LEU A 567 2.36 19.62 -2.74
C LEU A 567 3.34 18.70 -2.00
N SER A 568 3.55 18.95 -0.71
CA SER A 568 4.41 18.11 0.14
C SER A 568 3.86 16.68 0.23
N ALA A 569 2.54 16.53 0.42
CA ALA A 569 1.87 15.23 0.40
C ALA A 569 2.05 14.51 -0.95
N VAL A 570 1.89 15.21 -2.07
CA VAL A 570 2.05 14.61 -3.42
C VAL A 570 3.48 14.13 -3.63
N VAL A 571 4.48 14.93 -3.26
CA VAL A 571 5.90 14.56 -3.38
C VAL A 571 6.21 13.34 -2.52
N LEU A 572 5.77 13.33 -1.25
CA LEU A 572 5.95 12.17 -0.37
C LEU A 572 5.22 10.93 -0.90
N TYR A 573 4.02 11.08 -1.47
CA TYR A 573 3.25 9.96 -2.00
C TYR A 573 3.91 9.30 -3.22
N VAL A 574 4.56 10.09 -4.08
CA VAL A 574 5.24 9.59 -5.29
C VAL A 574 6.59 8.97 -4.96
N LEU A 575 7.35 9.57 -4.03
CA LEU A 575 8.74 9.16 -3.76
C LEU A 575 8.87 8.15 -2.62
N ALA A 576 7.90 8.09 -1.69
CA ALA A 576 8.01 7.22 -0.53
C ALA A 576 7.31 5.87 -0.72
N VAL A 577 7.75 4.88 0.05
CA VAL A 577 7.24 3.50 0.04
C VAL A 577 6.66 3.16 1.43
N GLY A 578 5.75 2.18 1.49
CA GLY A 578 5.20 1.66 2.74
C GLY A 578 4.44 2.70 3.57
N ASN A 579 4.74 2.75 4.86
CA ASN A 579 4.00 3.56 5.83
C ASN A 579 4.03 5.06 5.55
N VAL A 580 5.14 5.60 5.05
CA VAL A 580 5.28 7.03 4.74
C VAL A 580 4.32 7.45 3.61
N ARG A 581 4.06 6.55 2.66
CA ARG A 581 3.08 6.79 1.60
C ARG A 581 1.65 6.85 2.15
N GLY A 582 1.34 6.04 3.17
CA GLY A 582 0.08 6.10 3.92
C GLY A 582 -0.11 7.44 4.66
N PHE A 583 0.92 7.94 5.34
CA PHE A 583 0.92 9.28 5.95
C PHE A 583 0.65 10.39 4.92
N ALA A 584 1.36 10.34 3.79
CA ALA A 584 1.21 11.33 2.73
C ALA A 584 -0.20 11.34 2.13
N TYR A 585 -0.78 10.15 1.94
CA TYR A 585 -2.13 9.99 1.40
C TYR A 585 -3.21 10.57 2.33
N THR A 586 -3.14 10.28 3.64
CA THR A 586 -4.11 10.86 4.60
C THR A 586 -3.93 12.37 4.74
N LEU A 587 -2.70 12.88 4.75
CA LEU A 587 -2.43 14.33 4.78
C LEU A 587 -2.98 15.04 3.53
N GLY A 588 -2.81 14.44 2.34
CA GLY A 588 -3.35 15.01 1.10
C GLY A 588 -4.88 15.09 1.09
N ILE A 589 -5.56 14.01 1.46
CA ILE A 589 -7.04 13.97 1.52
C ILE A 589 -7.59 14.97 2.54
N THR A 590 -7.02 14.99 3.73
CA THR A 590 -7.47 15.89 4.80
C THR A 590 -7.28 17.36 4.43
N THR A 591 -6.21 17.69 3.72
CA THR A 591 -5.95 19.06 3.20
C THR A 591 -7.00 19.48 2.17
N ILE A 592 -7.41 18.58 1.27
CA ILE A 592 -8.51 18.84 0.31
C ILE A 592 -9.83 19.08 1.05
N ILE A 593 -10.09 18.27 2.08
CA ILE A 593 -11.29 18.39 2.92
C ILE A 593 -11.28 19.70 3.71
N ASP A 594 -10.12 20.16 4.20
CA ASP A 594 -9.99 21.45 4.89
C ASP A 594 -10.43 22.61 4.00
N VAL A 595 -9.88 22.70 2.79
CA VAL A 595 -10.26 23.73 1.80
C VAL A 595 -11.77 23.70 1.53
N LEU A 596 -12.35 22.50 1.40
CA LEU A 596 -13.78 22.32 1.19
C LEU A 596 -14.60 22.86 2.37
N ILE A 597 -14.19 22.58 3.60
CA ILE A 597 -14.88 23.01 4.83
C ILE A 597 -14.82 24.53 4.98
N VAL A 598 -13.66 25.13 4.77
CA VAL A 598 -13.47 26.58 4.88
C VAL A 598 -14.44 27.33 3.94
N VAL A 599 -14.59 26.82 2.70
CA VAL A 599 -15.44 27.43 1.66
C VAL A 599 -16.93 27.11 1.86
N LEU A 600 -17.29 25.87 2.19
CA LEU A 600 -18.69 25.43 2.20
C LEU A 600 -19.35 25.54 3.58
N PHE A 601 -18.57 25.55 4.66
CA PHE A 601 -19.06 25.62 6.04
C PHE A 601 -18.64 26.90 6.74
N THR A 602 -17.34 27.13 6.93
CA THR A 602 -16.83 28.15 7.85
C THR A 602 -17.22 29.56 7.40
N HIS A 603 -16.96 29.94 6.14
CA HIS A 603 -17.38 31.24 5.62
C HIS A 603 -18.91 31.43 5.64
N PRO A 604 -19.73 30.50 5.10
CA PRO A 604 -21.19 30.63 5.14
C PRO A 604 -21.79 30.72 6.54
N VAL A 605 -21.29 29.95 7.51
CA VAL A 605 -21.73 30.00 8.90
C VAL A 605 -21.42 31.36 9.52
N VAL A 606 -20.18 31.86 9.38
CA VAL A 606 -19.81 33.18 9.91
C VAL A 606 -20.60 34.30 9.23
N ALA A 607 -20.83 34.21 7.92
CA ALA A 607 -21.65 35.16 7.18
C ALA A 607 -23.13 35.15 7.61
N LEU A 608 -23.66 33.99 8.04
CA LEU A 608 -25.01 33.86 8.61
C LEU A 608 -25.05 34.42 10.04
N LEU A 609 -24.09 34.05 10.88
CA LEU A 609 -23.98 34.52 12.26
C LEU A 609 -23.84 36.05 12.31
N ALA A 610 -23.08 36.66 11.41
CA ALA A 610 -22.95 38.12 11.29
C ALA A 610 -24.28 38.87 11.07
N ARG A 611 -25.34 38.18 10.61
CA ARG A 611 -26.68 38.75 10.42
C ARG A 611 -27.56 38.65 11.67
N THR A 612 -27.15 37.89 12.68
CA THR A 612 -27.90 37.71 13.93
C THR A 612 -27.72 38.92 14.86
N LYS A 613 -28.69 39.15 15.75
CA LYS A 613 -28.62 40.27 16.72
C LYS A 613 -27.47 40.11 17.73
N PHE A 614 -27.09 38.88 18.07
CA PHE A 614 -26.03 38.61 19.06
C PHE A 614 -24.63 38.91 18.52
N PHE A 615 -24.29 38.42 17.32
CA PHE A 615 -22.98 38.68 16.70
C PHE A 615 -22.96 40.03 15.97
N GLY A 616 -23.98 40.36 15.18
CA GLY A 616 -24.09 41.62 14.46
C GLY A 616 -24.24 42.86 15.35
N GLY A 617 -24.62 42.67 16.61
CA GLY A 617 -24.70 43.71 17.63
C GLY A 617 -23.41 43.96 18.41
N GLY A 618 -22.34 43.19 18.18
CA GLY A 618 -21.05 43.38 18.84
C GLY A 618 -21.01 43.00 20.32
N HIS A 619 -21.75 41.96 20.73
CA HIS A 619 -21.78 41.54 22.13
C HIS A 619 -20.37 41.15 22.63
N LYS A 620 -20.02 41.46 23.89
CA LYS A 620 -18.67 41.21 24.47
C LYS A 620 -18.18 39.76 24.34
N TRP A 621 -19.12 38.82 24.38
CA TRP A 621 -18.85 37.38 24.27
C TRP A 621 -18.82 36.85 22.83
N SER A 622 -19.20 37.66 21.85
CA SER A 622 -19.23 37.29 20.43
C SER A 622 -17.84 37.13 19.79
N GLY A 623 -16.79 37.67 20.42
CA GLY A 623 -15.44 37.68 19.84
C GLY A 623 -15.21 38.75 18.75
N PHE A 624 -16.24 39.53 18.41
CA PHE A 624 -16.23 40.60 17.40
C PHE A 624 -16.60 41.99 17.98
N ASP A 625 -16.41 42.20 19.28
CA ASP A 625 -16.69 43.49 19.93
C ASP A 625 -15.73 44.60 19.40
N PRO A 626 -16.24 45.65 18.73
CA PRO A 626 -15.41 46.72 18.17
C PRO A 626 -14.64 47.54 19.22
N GLU A 627 -15.10 47.55 20.48
CA GLU A 627 -14.42 48.23 21.59
C GLU A 627 -13.17 47.48 22.03
N HIS A 628 -13.29 46.17 22.24
CA HIS A 628 -12.17 45.31 22.64
C HIS A 628 -11.16 45.10 21.51
N LEU A 629 -11.61 45.18 20.25
CA LEU A 629 -10.74 45.09 19.07
C LEU A 629 -10.03 46.42 18.76
N GLY A 630 -10.34 47.51 19.48
CA GLY A 630 -9.63 48.79 19.34
C GLY A 630 -9.89 49.50 18.02
N SER A 631 -11.11 49.40 17.47
CA SER A 631 -11.43 50.00 16.17
C SER A 631 -11.12 51.51 16.12
N VAL A 632 -10.49 51.96 15.03
CA VAL A 632 -10.04 53.36 14.86
C VAL A 632 -11.22 54.33 14.94
N VAL A 633 -12.39 53.91 14.44
CA VAL A 633 -13.65 54.68 14.49
C VAL A 633 -14.18 54.79 15.92
N ALA A 634 -14.14 53.72 16.72
CA ALA A 634 -14.56 53.78 18.12
C ALA A 634 -13.58 54.63 18.94
N ARG A 635 -12.27 54.54 18.68
CA ARG A 635 -11.26 55.40 19.29
C ARG A 635 -11.44 56.88 18.92
N HIS A 636 -11.66 57.20 17.64
CA HIS A 636 -11.89 58.58 17.21
C HIS A 636 -13.19 59.18 17.75
N ALA A 637 -14.28 58.40 17.85
CA ALA A 637 -15.53 58.85 18.45
C ALA A 637 -15.37 59.11 19.96
N LEU A 638 -14.64 58.24 20.67
CA LEU A 638 -14.32 58.42 22.10
C LEU A 638 -13.41 59.64 22.34
N HIS A 639 -12.41 59.87 21.49
CA HIS A 639 -11.49 61.01 21.63
C HIS A 639 -12.12 62.36 21.29
N ARG A 640 -13.11 62.42 20.38
CA ARG A 640 -13.81 63.67 20.02
C ARG A 640 -15.05 63.97 20.86
N GLY A 641 -15.43 63.11 21.80
CA GLY A 641 -16.67 63.25 22.59
C GLY A 641 -17.93 63.20 21.73
N GLU A 642 -17.83 62.71 20.49
CA GLU A 642 -18.94 62.63 19.55
C GLU A 642 -19.80 61.40 19.83
N ARG A 643 -21.12 61.56 19.67
CA ARG A 643 -22.06 60.45 19.80
C ARG A 643 -21.69 59.38 18.77
N ARG A 644 -21.52 58.14 19.24
CA ARG A 644 -21.23 57.00 18.37
C ARG A 644 -22.28 56.89 17.26
N PRO A 645 -21.86 56.75 16.00
CA PRO A 645 -22.80 56.56 14.93
C PRO A 645 -23.53 55.23 15.11
N THR A 646 -24.86 55.25 14.98
CA THR A 646 -25.64 54.02 15.07
C THR A 646 -25.30 53.07 13.92
N VAL A 647 -25.55 51.77 14.09
CA VAL A 647 -25.39 50.78 12.99
C VAL A 647 -26.20 51.20 11.75
N ALA A 648 -27.31 51.92 11.94
CA ALA A 648 -28.10 52.49 10.85
C ALA A 648 -27.37 53.63 10.12
N GLU A 649 -26.70 54.53 10.84
CA GLU A 649 -25.90 55.62 10.29
C GLU A 649 -24.67 55.11 9.54
N LEU A 650 -23.97 54.10 10.08
CA LEU A 650 -22.84 53.47 9.38
C LEU A 650 -23.29 52.80 8.07
N ARG A 651 -24.45 52.14 8.07
CA ARG A 651 -25.05 51.58 6.84
C ARG A 651 -25.47 52.66 5.85
N ALA A 652 -25.92 53.82 6.32
CA ALA A 652 -26.26 54.95 5.46
C ALA A 652 -25.00 55.54 4.83
N ALA A 653 -23.95 55.76 5.62
CA ALA A 653 -22.66 56.26 5.15
C ALA A 653 -21.98 55.31 4.15
N GLU A 654 -22.00 54.00 4.38
CA GLU A 654 -21.48 53.01 3.41
C GLU A 654 -22.29 53.00 2.11
N ARG A 655 -23.62 53.15 2.18
CA ARG A 655 -24.48 53.25 0.98
C ARG A 655 -24.19 54.53 0.19
N GLU A 656 -23.92 55.63 0.87
CA GLU A 656 -23.55 56.90 0.26
C GLU A 656 -22.16 56.84 -0.38
N LYS A 657 -21.20 56.17 0.27
CA LYS A 657 -19.87 55.89 -0.26
C LYS A 657 -19.91 54.98 -1.50
N ALA A 658 -20.79 53.97 -1.49
CA ALA A 658 -21.02 53.11 -2.64
C ALA A 658 -21.72 53.84 -3.80
N ARG A 659 -22.64 54.77 -3.51
CA ARG A 659 -23.32 55.62 -4.50
C ARG A 659 -22.38 56.64 -5.14
N SER A 660 -21.54 57.29 -4.35
CA SER A 660 -20.54 58.24 -4.86
C SER A 660 -19.46 57.56 -5.71
N ALA A 661 -19.03 56.34 -5.34
CA ALA A 661 -18.15 55.53 -6.17
C ALA A 661 -18.80 55.08 -7.50
N ALA A 662 -20.13 54.91 -7.54
CA ALA A 662 -20.87 54.58 -8.76
C ALA A 662 -21.19 55.82 -9.63
N GLY A 663 -21.39 56.99 -9.02
CA GLY A 663 -21.73 58.25 -9.71
C GLY A 663 -20.56 58.92 -10.42
N ALA A 664 -19.32 58.70 -9.98
CA ALA A 664 -18.12 59.27 -10.60
C ALA A 664 -17.78 58.69 -12.00
N GLY A 665 -18.48 57.63 -12.45
CA GLY A 665 -18.26 56.99 -13.75
C GLY A 665 -19.29 57.31 -14.84
N GLY A 666 -20.31 58.13 -14.57
CA GLY A 666 -21.47 58.32 -15.47
C GLY A 666 -21.60 59.67 -16.16
N GLY A 667 -20.69 60.62 -15.94
CA GLY A 667 -20.88 62.03 -16.32
C GLY A 667 -20.39 62.48 -17.69
N GLN A 668 -19.90 61.60 -18.57
CA GLN A 668 -19.25 61.99 -19.83
C GLN A 668 -19.94 61.52 -21.13
N ASP A 669 -21.00 60.72 -21.07
CA ASP A 669 -21.65 60.17 -22.27
C ASP A 669 -22.88 60.96 -22.78
N GLU A 670 -23.32 62.02 -22.08
CA GLU A 670 -24.52 62.79 -22.47
C GLU A 670 -24.22 63.95 -23.46
N ALA A 671 -22.94 64.24 -23.74
CA ALA A 671 -22.55 65.38 -24.59
C ALA A 671 -22.24 65.01 -26.07
N ASP A 672 -22.21 63.71 -26.42
CA ASP A 672 -21.78 63.24 -27.76
C ASP A 672 -22.92 62.66 -28.61
N ARG A 673 -24.18 62.88 -28.22
CA ARG A 673 -25.37 62.37 -28.96
C ARG A 673 -26.07 63.38 -29.87
N THR A 674 -25.58 64.62 -29.99
CA THR A 674 -26.25 65.67 -30.76
C THR A 674 -25.61 66.02 -32.10
N THR A 675 -24.57 65.30 -32.55
CA THR A 675 -23.95 65.54 -33.87
C THR A 675 -23.57 64.23 -34.54
N GLY A 676 -24.44 63.71 -35.40
CA GLY A 676 -24.07 62.59 -36.28
C GLY A 676 -25.22 61.63 -36.60
N ARG A 677 -26.28 62.12 -37.23
CA ARG A 677 -27.18 61.26 -37.99
C ARG A 677 -27.89 62.08 -39.05
N ASP A 678 -27.29 62.11 -40.24
CA ASP A 678 -27.93 62.18 -41.55
C ASP A 678 -26.81 62.22 -42.57
N GLU A 679 -26.38 61.06 -43.06
CA GLU A 679 -25.98 60.87 -44.45
C GLU A 679 -25.84 59.37 -44.77
N ASP A 680 -26.34 59.04 -45.96
CA ASP A 680 -26.06 57.86 -46.78
C ASP A 680 -26.74 56.53 -46.49
N GLY A 681 -27.92 56.38 -47.12
CA GLY A 681 -28.29 55.16 -47.81
C GLY A 681 -28.43 55.41 -49.30
N ALA A 682 -27.58 54.80 -50.13
CA ALA A 682 -27.88 54.42 -51.51
C ALA A 682 -26.75 53.57 -52.12
N GLY A 683 -27.10 52.38 -52.61
CA GLY A 683 -26.55 51.85 -53.87
C GLY A 683 -25.44 50.80 -53.82
N SER A 684 -25.83 49.58 -54.22
CA SER A 684 -25.05 48.47 -54.81
C SER A 684 -24.00 47.77 -53.96
#